data_AF-A0A2H4FBU6-F1
#
_entry.id   AF-A0A2H4FBU6-F1
#
_cell.length_a   1.000
_cell.length_b   1.000
_cell.length_c   1.000
_cell.angle_alpha   90.00
_cell.angle_beta   90.00
_cell.angle_gamma   90.00
#
_symmetry.space_group_name_H-M   'P 1'
#
loop_
_entity.id
_entity.type
_entity.pdbx_description
1 polymer ?
#
loop_
_entity_poly.entity_id
_entity_poly.type
_entity_poly.pdbx_seq_one_letter_code
_entity_poly.pdbx_strand_id
1 'polypeptide(L)'
;METLQKNFKKEKYSTNFSKSKTKRDVSVFKNEKNRTKANLQAGDLLNVKISALGSKNIGVAELKNGYTVLVPNTKCGEKVQVKVEKIFIPRGLGSDSMTNQKMKYVVARVDNSTSKSSNFEKSSNSLKFDFKVGQKFKVTIAKKGPKNSGLVPISKNFLLIVPNAKVGEKIVVEIQKIKQNYAFAKPISLNFGNEQKNLSTSYKNELIGQQFHIVLPSSAKTMNNYFVLKVNGTLLFIKKSLGVQVEDTVKIRIQKATGNFALAKILKISPVSSIEKKAMVKETVQKMIRSSMHFGEKAIRCNANMRKYIWYRKKGLGLYSNSSFSKNTFLSLKENKKPMVKRGRHILNVFKTQRCFAEALKQLAKFAAKGKTFLFVGTKKPAASLIAKTALLSNTSFFVNTRWLGGMLTNWKTILKSISQIRPILKQKQKILQKILEKRQKIQRRLFNKVYLLRKKSKKFMMKGKYLIRQILGSKNFLIEKSRKFIQTKNAILSSNMALLNASKNLKNKKIQILKQMQQLEFAATEILKQKSQLKSLINANITKFNELKQFFKIGQELLKTKDSFEKQGEKTFVALSYEKLLTMNESAEEKTININSSIPNPSPEMFKKMIAVVSNLRKEDIGFFATTENKGQNTLSNRSKSTENEEILNDISTTKNQKAIVLLSKFLNKFILFLPFLKNSMETLNLRLRQQEKMRTELNSTFAKISEAQKSLKELYKKTVSQLSIVFSKFIVQKNNFKKLQTNLKQFASEQRLLKFLPKLRYLPTSQTKMYETVELFMKKFVDPKLSYPMEQIYDQKLKFTSKKIAATRKQKWQRLEKYFGGITKMAKMNTKQISKNVAIIIGQQEEMNAVHECRKLGMKIFAVVDTNCNPKFVDHIIPANDDSRNSIKYILGEMLTYIRLGQKLRKKVSVRAKLQQNRRRRFSNSSF
;
A
#
# COMPACT_ATOMS: atom_id res chain seq x y z
N MET A 1 14.25 -1.20 -39.04
CA MET A 1 13.86 -2.39 -39.81
C MET A 1 14.82 -2.44 -40.97
N GLU A 2 16.03 -2.88 -40.65
CA GLU A 2 17.14 -3.23 -41.53
C GLU A 2 18.28 -3.61 -40.60
N THR A 3 19.00 -4.66 -40.97
CA THR A 3 20.02 -5.40 -40.20
C THR A 3 19.49 -6.53 -39.29
N LEU A 4 19.98 -7.74 -39.61
CA LEU A 4 19.97 -9.00 -38.86
C LEU A 4 18.88 -10.05 -39.19
N GLN A 5 18.82 -10.44 -40.46
CA GLN A 5 18.63 -11.83 -40.85
C GLN A 5 19.71 -12.19 -41.89
N LYS A 6 20.70 -13.01 -41.51
CA LYS A 6 21.31 -14.05 -42.38
C LYS A 6 22.45 -14.78 -41.67
N ASN A 7 22.46 -16.09 -41.88
CA ASN A 7 23.60 -17.02 -41.90
C ASN A 7 24.03 -17.70 -40.58
N PHE A 8 23.57 -18.95 -40.42
CA PHE A 8 24.32 -20.02 -39.74
C PHE A 8 24.06 -21.38 -40.41
N LYS A 9 25.04 -21.82 -41.20
CA LYS A 9 25.39 -23.18 -41.70
C LYS A 9 26.65 -22.94 -42.53
N LYS A 10 27.77 -23.65 -42.48
CA LYS A 10 28.30 -24.89 -41.89
C LYS A 10 29.83 -24.64 -41.77
N GLU A 11 30.57 -25.45 -41.01
CA GLU A 11 31.68 -26.23 -41.59
C GLU A 11 32.31 -27.24 -40.62
N LYS A 12 32.61 -28.40 -41.21
CA LYS A 12 33.46 -29.50 -40.75
C LYS A 12 34.92 -29.06 -40.99
N TYR A 13 35.97 -29.51 -40.30
CA TYR A 13 36.60 -30.83 -40.29
C TYR A 13 37.81 -30.73 -39.35
N SER A 14 38.17 -31.80 -38.63
CA SER A 14 39.51 -32.39 -38.74
C SER A 14 39.62 -33.67 -37.92
N THR A 15 40.47 -34.53 -38.45
CA THR A 15 40.73 -35.94 -38.21
C THR A 15 41.66 -36.17 -37.02
N ASN A 16 41.64 -37.38 -36.43
CA ASN A 16 42.83 -38.26 -36.48
C ASN A 16 42.58 -39.69 -36.00
N PHE A 17 43.28 -40.57 -36.73
CA PHE A 17 43.56 -42.00 -36.64
C PHE A 17 43.88 -42.49 -35.20
N SER A 18 43.73 -43.77 -34.82
CA SER A 18 44.27 -44.94 -35.51
C SER A 18 43.56 -46.27 -35.14
N LYS A 19 43.79 -47.23 -36.06
CA LYS A 19 43.31 -48.61 -36.12
C LYS A 19 44.05 -49.52 -35.12
N SER A 20 43.40 -50.59 -34.68
CA SER A 20 43.91 -51.94 -34.95
C SER A 20 42.77 -52.98 -34.99
N LYS A 21 42.67 -53.62 -36.16
CA LYS A 21 41.91 -54.84 -36.44
C LYS A 21 42.63 -56.03 -35.83
N THR A 22 41.89 -57.12 -35.62
CA THR A 22 42.11 -58.49 -36.16
C THR A 22 41.34 -59.47 -35.26
N LYS A 23 40.68 -60.54 -35.69
CA LYS A 23 40.55 -61.24 -36.99
C LYS A 23 39.41 -62.27 -36.81
N ARG A 24 38.66 -62.53 -37.90
CA ARG A 24 38.23 -63.86 -38.42
C ARG A 24 37.26 -64.72 -37.58
N ASP A 25 36.28 -65.45 -38.11
CA ASP A 25 35.81 -65.83 -39.47
C ASP A 25 34.28 -66.12 -39.35
N VAL A 26 33.37 -65.70 -40.25
CA VAL A 26 33.09 -66.17 -41.63
C VAL A 26 32.49 -67.59 -41.61
N SER A 27 31.15 -67.70 -41.51
CA SER A 27 30.22 -68.20 -42.57
C SER A 27 30.17 -69.75 -42.63
N VAL A 28 29.14 -70.50 -43.00
CA VAL A 28 28.01 -70.42 -43.94
C VAL A 28 27.01 -71.48 -43.44
N PHE A 29 25.71 -71.22 -43.46
CA PHE A 29 24.75 -72.10 -44.15
C PHE A 29 23.46 -71.33 -44.43
N LYS A 30 23.16 -71.26 -45.72
CA LYS A 30 21.98 -70.63 -46.34
C LYS A 30 20.72 -71.43 -46.04
N ASN A 31 19.62 -70.68 -46.01
CA ASN A 31 18.29 -70.99 -46.52
C ASN A 31 17.62 -72.32 -46.14
N GLU A 32 16.45 -72.22 -45.51
CA GLU A 32 15.20 -72.54 -46.20
C GLU A 32 13.95 -72.03 -45.45
N LYS A 33 13.08 -71.38 -46.23
CA LYS A 33 11.61 -71.44 -46.19
C LYS A 33 10.86 -70.78 -45.02
N ASN A 34 10.41 -69.54 -45.30
CA ASN A 34 9.02 -69.08 -45.22
C ASN A 34 8.02 -70.02 -44.53
N ARG A 35 7.52 -69.63 -43.34
CA ARG A 35 6.16 -69.92 -42.89
C ARG A 35 5.52 -68.66 -42.29
N THR A 36 4.64 -68.09 -43.10
CA THR A 36 3.47 -67.26 -42.76
C THR A 36 3.34 -66.81 -41.29
N LYS A 37 3.53 -65.51 -41.03
CA LYS A 37 3.02 -64.84 -39.82
C LYS A 37 1.50 -64.76 -39.91
N ALA A 38 0.79 -65.80 -39.46
CA ALA A 38 -0.64 -65.73 -39.25
C ALA A 38 -0.92 -64.77 -38.08
N ASN A 39 -1.68 -63.70 -38.33
CA ASN A 39 -2.18 -62.82 -37.28
C ASN A 39 -3.29 -63.56 -36.51
N LEU A 40 -3.07 -63.77 -35.21
CA LEU A 40 -4.03 -64.38 -34.28
C LEU A 40 -5.33 -63.54 -34.23
N GLN A 41 -6.51 -64.16 -34.35
CA GLN A 41 -7.81 -63.50 -34.20
C GLN A 41 -8.57 -64.02 -32.97
N ALA A 42 -9.57 -63.26 -32.52
CA ALA A 42 -10.46 -63.71 -31.45
C ALA A 42 -11.37 -64.82 -31.99
N GLY A 43 -11.42 -65.97 -31.30
CA GLY A 43 -12.14 -67.17 -31.71
C GLY A 43 -11.23 -68.36 -32.08
N ASP A 44 -9.95 -68.13 -32.34
CA ASP A 44 -8.99 -69.18 -32.72
C ASP A 44 -8.80 -70.21 -31.59
N LEU A 45 -8.73 -71.50 -31.96
CA LEU A 45 -8.40 -72.61 -31.06
C LEU A 45 -6.89 -72.90 -31.11
N LEU A 46 -6.25 -72.92 -29.94
CA LEU A 46 -4.80 -73.08 -29.81
C LEU A 46 -4.48 -74.20 -28.81
N ASN A 47 -3.53 -75.06 -29.16
CA ASN A 47 -2.96 -76.04 -28.23
C ASN A 47 -1.76 -75.43 -27.53
N VAL A 48 -1.87 -75.23 -26.22
CA VAL A 48 -0.90 -74.44 -25.46
C VAL A 48 -0.43 -75.22 -24.22
N LYS A 49 0.90 -75.26 -24.01
CA LYS A 49 1.50 -75.80 -22.78
C LYS A 49 1.74 -74.66 -21.79
N ILE A 50 1.19 -74.76 -20.59
CA ILE A 50 1.33 -73.74 -19.54
C ILE A 50 2.77 -73.75 -19.02
N SER A 51 3.51 -72.66 -19.24
CA SER A 51 4.92 -72.52 -18.87
C SER A 51 5.12 -72.02 -17.43
N ALA A 52 4.19 -71.21 -16.91
CA ALA A 52 4.24 -70.69 -15.55
C ALA A 52 2.83 -70.42 -14.98
N LEU A 53 2.71 -70.32 -13.66
CA LEU A 53 1.45 -70.01 -12.97
C LEU A 53 1.48 -68.59 -12.38
N GLY A 54 0.51 -67.77 -12.75
CA GLY A 54 0.27 -66.44 -12.19
C GLY A 54 -0.65 -66.46 -10.96
N SER A 55 -0.91 -65.28 -10.39
CA SER A 55 -1.82 -65.12 -9.24
C SER A 55 -3.25 -65.59 -9.57
N LYS A 56 -3.90 -66.29 -8.64
CA LYS A 56 -5.26 -66.87 -8.79
C LYS A 56 -5.37 -68.01 -9.81
N ASN A 57 -4.37 -68.91 -9.87
CA ASN A 57 -4.36 -70.09 -10.77
C ASN A 57 -4.55 -69.73 -12.25
N ILE A 58 -3.97 -68.63 -12.71
CA ILE A 58 -3.95 -68.27 -14.13
C ILE A 58 -2.67 -68.82 -14.73
N GLY A 59 -2.77 -69.82 -15.60
CA GLY A 59 -1.64 -70.30 -16.38
C GLY A 59 -1.19 -69.28 -17.42
N VAL A 60 0.11 -69.16 -17.57
CA VAL A 60 0.77 -68.31 -18.56
C VAL A 60 1.50 -69.20 -19.54
N ALA A 61 1.39 -68.91 -20.82
CA ALA A 61 2.14 -69.58 -21.87
C ALA A 61 2.61 -68.60 -22.93
N GLU A 62 3.80 -68.82 -23.46
CA GLU A 62 4.37 -67.98 -24.51
C GLU A 62 4.29 -68.69 -25.86
N LEU A 63 3.67 -68.04 -26.84
CA LEU A 63 3.61 -68.53 -28.21
C LEU A 63 4.83 -68.08 -29.01
N LYS A 64 5.25 -68.89 -29.98
CA LYS A 64 6.41 -68.61 -30.85
C LYS A 64 6.28 -67.30 -31.66
N ASN A 65 5.06 -66.78 -31.81
CA ASN A 65 4.76 -65.52 -32.51
C ASN A 65 4.81 -64.28 -31.58
N GLY A 66 5.25 -64.42 -30.32
CA GLY A 66 5.51 -63.31 -29.39
C GLY A 66 4.29 -62.84 -28.59
N TYR A 67 3.19 -63.60 -28.59
CA TYR A 67 2.04 -63.37 -27.72
C TYR A 67 2.14 -64.20 -26.44
N THR A 68 1.87 -63.58 -25.29
CA THR A 68 1.70 -64.27 -24.01
C THR A 68 0.22 -64.58 -23.78
N VAL A 69 -0.14 -65.86 -23.72
CA VAL A 69 -1.52 -66.34 -23.48
C VAL A 69 -1.75 -66.55 -21.99
N LEU A 70 -2.85 -66.01 -21.48
CA LEU A 70 -3.31 -66.15 -20.10
C LEU A 70 -4.56 -67.04 -20.07
N VAL A 71 -4.47 -68.14 -19.33
CA VAL A 71 -5.52 -69.19 -19.27
C VAL A 71 -5.93 -69.43 -17.81
N PRO A 72 -7.16 -69.08 -17.40
CA PRO A 72 -7.60 -69.27 -16.02
C PRO A 72 -7.80 -70.75 -15.67
N ASN A 73 -7.62 -71.10 -14.39
CA ASN A 73 -7.87 -72.42 -13.79
C ASN A 73 -7.05 -73.58 -14.36
N THR A 74 -5.79 -73.35 -14.72
CA THR A 74 -4.88 -74.38 -15.25
C THR A 74 -3.71 -74.66 -14.29
N LYS A 75 -2.99 -75.76 -14.48
CA LYS A 75 -1.77 -76.09 -13.72
C LYS A 75 -0.50 -75.89 -14.56
N CYS A 76 0.62 -75.61 -13.90
CA CYS A 76 1.91 -75.45 -14.57
C CYS A 76 2.34 -76.78 -15.21
N GLY A 77 2.72 -76.76 -16.50
CA GLY A 77 3.14 -77.94 -17.27
C GLY A 77 2.02 -78.65 -18.05
N GLU A 78 0.76 -78.32 -17.79
CA GLU A 78 -0.43 -78.90 -18.45
C GLU A 78 -0.53 -78.45 -19.92
N LYS A 79 -0.86 -79.37 -20.84
CA LYS A 79 -1.14 -79.07 -22.25
C LYS A 79 -2.65 -78.99 -22.42
N VAL A 80 -3.17 -77.83 -22.80
CA VAL A 80 -4.61 -77.57 -22.86
C VAL A 80 -4.97 -76.92 -24.19
N GLN A 81 -6.10 -77.32 -24.77
CA GLN A 81 -6.69 -76.64 -25.92
C GLN A 81 -7.51 -75.45 -25.44
N VAL A 82 -7.17 -74.25 -25.92
CA VAL A 82 -7.76 -72.99 -25.45
C VAL A 82 -8.31 -72.18 -26.61
N LYS A 83 -9.47 -71.57 -26.41
CA LYS A 83 -10.09 -70.66 -27.38
C LYS A 83 -9.75 -69.22 -27.02
N VAL A 84 -9.25 -68.45 -27.99
CA VAL A 84 -8.87 -67.05 -27.81
C VAL A 84 -10.11 -66.19 -27.63
N GLU A 85 -10.23 -65.47 -26.52
CA GLU A 85 -11.36 -64.55 -26.28
C GLU A 85 -11.01 -63.11 -26.64
N LYS A 86 -9.87 -62.60 -26.13
CA LYS A 86 -9.48 -61.19 -26.30
C LYS A 86 -7.99 -61.01 -26.48
N ILE A 87 -7.61 -60.13 -27.41
CA ILE A 87 -6.22 -59.79 -27.73
C ILE A 87 -5.96 -58.33 -27.31
N PHE A 88 -4.90 -58.10 -26.53
CA PHE A 88 -4.52 -56.76 -26.07
C PHE A 88 -3.21 -56.31 -26.72
N ILE A 89 -3.28 -55.25 -27.54
CA ILE A 89 -2.13 -54.60 -28.18
C ILE A 89 -2.02 -53.16 -27.64
N PRO A 90 -0.90 -52.74 -27.03
CA PRO A 90 -0.77 -51.39 -26.50
C PRO A 90 -0.64 -50.34 -27.62
N ARG A 91 -1.57 -49.37 -27.69
CA ARG A 91 -1.45 -48.16 -28.53
C ARG A 91 -0.67 -47.07 -27.79
N GLY A 92 0.33 -46.47 -28.45
CA GLY A 92 1.25 -45.50 -27.87
C GLY A 92 0.82 -44.03 -28.01
N LEU A 93 1.14 -43.22 -27.00
CA LEU A 93 1.28 -41.76 -27.08
C LEU A 93 2.70 -41.39 -26.60
N GLY A 94 3.45 -40.67 -27.44
CA GLY A 94 4.46 -39.66 -27.07
C GLY A 94 5.77 -40.09 -26.37
N SER A 95 6.84 -40.14 -27.17
CA SER A 95 8.29 -39.97 -26.89
C SER A 95 8.82 -39.83 -25.46
N ASP A 96 9.64 -40.80 -25.05
CA ASP A 96 11.00 -40.66 -24.46
C ASP A 96 11.28 -41.76 -23.44
N SER A 97 11.88 -42.85 -23.90
CA SER A 97 12.89 -43.68 -23.18
C SER A 97 13.10 -45.01 -23.93
N MET A 98 14.28 -45.17 -24.51
CA MET A 98 14.81 -46.48 -24.90
C MET A 98 14.97 -47.32 -23.63
N THR A 99 14.02 -48.23 -23.39
CA THR A 99 14.09 -49.50 -22.63
C THR A 99 12.69 -49.83 -22.11
N ASN A 100 11.87 -50.52 -22.92
CA ASN A 100 10.81 -51.45 -22.52
C ASN A 100 9.92 -51.77 -23.73
N GLN A 101 10.23 -52.85 -24.46
CA GLN A 101 9.25 -53.48 -25.37
C GLN A 101 8.11 -54.02 -24.51
N LYS A 102 6.94 -53.35 -24.53
CA LYS A 102 5.73 -53.84 -23.85
C LYS A 102 5.19 -55.06 -24.60
N MET A 103 5.15 -56.21 -23.93
CA MET A 103 4.68 -57.49 -24.47
C MET A 103 3.19 -57.45 -24.84
N LYS A 104 2.83 -58.12 -25.95
CA LYS A 104 1.43 -58.33 -26.38
C LYS A 104 0.88 -59.55 -25.64
N TYR A 105 -0.30 -59.45 -25.03
CA TYR A 105 -0.91 -60.59 -24.32
C TYR A 105 -2.35 -60.86 -24.76
N VAL A 106 -2.74 -62.12 -24.61
CA VAL A 106 -4.01 -62.69 -25.05
C VAL A 106 -4.67 -63.39 -23.85
N VAL A 107 -5.98 -63.23 -23.70
CA VAL A 107 -6.76 -63.97 -22.71
C VAL A 107 -7.56 -65.06 -23.44
N ALA A 108 -7.42 -66.30 -22.99
CA ALA A 108 -8.05 -67.47 -23.60
C ALA A 108 -8.73 -68.36 -22.54
N ARG A 109 -9.78 -69.09 -22.93
CA ARG A 109 -10.53 -70.00 -22.07
C ARG A 109 -10.27 -71.44 -22.48
N VAL A 110 -10.20 -72.35 -21.50
CA VAL A 110 -10.08 -73.80 -21.73
C VAL A 110 -11.35 -74.32 -22.39
N ASP A 111 -11.21 -75.06 -23.50
CA ASP A 111 -12.32 -75.73 -24.16
C ASP A 111 -12.49 -77.15 -23.57
N ASN A 112 -13.66 -77.43 -22.97
CA ASN A 112 -13.93 -78.66 -22.21
C ASN A 112 -14.66 -79.73 -23.05
N SER A 113 -14.50 -79.71 -24.37
CA SER A 113 -15.25 -80.55 -25.30
C SER A 113 -14.64 -81.95 -25.54
N THR A 114 -13.55 -82.33 -24.86
CA THR A 114 -12.92 -83.67 -25.03
C THR A 114 -12.47 -84.32 -23.71
N SER A 115 -13.01 -85.53 -23.44
CA SER A 115 -12.62 -86.57 -22.44
C SER A 115 -12.62 -86.19 -20.94
N LYS A 116 -13.40 -86.75 -19.99
CA LYS A 116 -13.87 -88.13 -19.67
C LYS A 116 -12.77 -89.20 -19.51
N SER A 117 -12.34 -89.39 -18.26
CA SER A 117 -11.87 -90.63 -17.58
C SER A 117 -11.21 -90.17 -16.26
N SER A 118 -11.27 -90.85 -15.11
CA SER A 118 -11.82 -92.14 -14.68
C SER A 118 -12.02 -92.07 -13.16
N ASN A 119 -12.94 -92.89 -12.66
CA ASN A 119 -13.32 -93.07 -11.27
C ASN A 119 -12.14 -93.54 -10.39
N PHE A 120 -12.10 -93.09 -9.13
CA PHE A 120 -11.65 -93.94 -8.03
C PHE A 120 -12.52 -93.72 -6.80
N GLU A 121 -12.97 -94.85 -6.26
CA GLU A 121 -14.04 -95.03 -5.31
C GLU A 121 -13.69 -94.56 -3.89
N LYS A 122 -14.75 -94.24 -3.16
CA LYS A 122 -14.77 -94.00 -1.73
C LYS A 122 -14.78 -95.35 -1.01
N SER A 123 -13.82 -95.60 -0.13
CA SER A 123 -14.00 -96.54 0.97
C SER A 123 -14.36 -95.78 2.25
N SER A 124 -15.61 -95.94 2.66
CA SER A 124 -16.15 -95.53 3.95
C SER A 124 -15.84 -96.60 4.99
N ASN A 125 -15.11 -96.23 6.05
CA ASN A 125 -15.17 -96.94 7.33
C ASN A 125 -15.51 -95.94 8.43
N SER A 126 -16.78 -95.99 8.84
CA SER A 126 -17.40 -95.20 9.89
C SER A 126 -17.09 -95.80 11.27
N LEU A 127 -16.23 -95.14 12.04
CA LEU A 127 -16.27 -95.25 13.50
C LEU A 127 -17.39 -94.32 13.99
N LYS A 128 -18.52 -94.91 14.43
CA LYS A 128 -19.62 -94.19 15.06
C LYS A 128 -19.12 -93.52 16.33
N PHE A 129 -19.23 -92.20 16.41
CA PHE A 129 -19.04 -91.42 17.63
C PHE A 129 -20.38 -90.78 18.00
N ASP A 130 -20.89 -91.12 19.18
CA ASP A 130 -22.21 -90.69 19.70
C ASP A 130 -22.19 -89.26 20.22
N PHE A 131 -21.94 -88.31 19.31
CA PHE A 131 -22.16 -86.89 19.60
C PHE A 131 -23.46 -86.44 18.93
N LYS A 132 -24.35 -85.79 19.68
CA LYS A 132 -25.56 -85.16 19.14
C LYS A 132 -25.35 -83.64 19.03
N VAL A 133 -25.89 -83.04 17.97
CA VAL A 133 -25.90 -81.58 17.81
C VAL A 133 -26.70 -80.97 18.96
N GLY A 134 -26.13 -79.99 19.66
CA GLY A 134 -26.68 -79.36 20.87
C GLY A 134 -26.09 -79.86 22.20
N GLN A 135 -25.28 -80.93 22.19
CA GLN A 135 -24.64 -81.45 23.40
C GLN A 135 -23.51 -80.51 23.88
N LYS A 136 -23.45 -80.28 25.20
CA LYS A 136 -22.50 -79.37 25.87
C LYS A 136 -21.47 -80.13 26.68
N PHE A 137 -20.19 -79.77 26.58
CA PHE A 137 -19.12 -80.40 27.36
C PHE A 137 -17.92 -79.46 27.56
N LYS A 138 -17.13 -79.71 28.62
CA LYS A 138 -15.94 -78.91 28.98
C LYS A 138 -14.71 -79.41 28.23
N VAL A 139 -14.00 -78.51 27.57
CA VAL A 139 -12.87 -78.87 26.71
C VAL A 139 -11.72 -77.89 26.88
N THR A 140 -10.49 -78.39 26.80
CA THR A 140 -9.26 -77.57 26.82
C THR A 140 -8.68 -77.47 25.42
N ILE A 141 -8.41 -76.25 24.93
CA ILE A 141 -7.88 -76.07 23.57
C ILE A 141 -6.43 -76.55 23.45
N ALA A 142 -6.19 -77.60 22.66
CA ALA A 142 -4.85 -78.19 22.52
C ALA A 142 -3.95 -77.44 21.52
N LYS A 143 -4.50 -77.00 20.37
CA LYS A 143 -3.71 -76.36 19.29
C LYS A 143 -4.47 -75.23 18.60
N LYS A 144 -3.75 -74.30 17.97
CA LYS A 144 -4.34 -73.19 17.21
C LYS A 144 -4.57 -73.60 15.75
N GLY A 145 -5.80 -73.46 15.28
CA GLY A 145 -6.23 -73.69 13.91
C GLY A 145 -6.29 -72.43 13.04
N PRO A 146 -6.58 -72.59 11.73
CA PRO A 146 -6.73 -71.49 10.80
C PRO A 146 -7.89 -70.55 11.19
N LYS A 147 -7.78 -69.27 10.82
CA LYS A 147 -8.76 -68.20 11.16
C LYS A 147 -9.03 -68.05 12.67
N ASN A 148 -7.99 -68.15 13.51
CA ASN A 148 -8.07 -68.01 14.98
C ASN A 148 -9.04 -69.02 15.66
N SER A 149 -9.24 -70.20 15.08
CA SER A 149 -9.94 -71.29 15.76
C SER A 149 -9.00 -72.03 16.73
N GLY A 150 -9.56 -72.60 17.79
CA GLY A 150 -8.93 -73.61 18.64
C GLY A 150 -9.31 -75.00 18.15
N LEU A 151 -8.33 -75.89 18.06
CA LEU A 151 -8.51 -77.29 17.67
C LEU A 151 -8.33 -78.16 18.91
N VAL A 152 -9.30 -79.05 19.12
CA VAL A 152 -9.27 -80.02 20.21
C VAL A 152 -9.39 -81.42 19.62
N PRO A 153 -8.34 -82.26 19.68
CA PRO A 153 -8.48 -83.67 19.39
C PRO A 153 -9.27 -84.32 20.52
N ILE A 154 -10.45 -84.87 20.21
CA ILE A 154 -11.25 -85.64 21.16
C ILE A 154 -10.80 -87.11 21.14
N SER A 155 -10.44 -87.62 19.95
CA SER A 155 -9.85 -88.95 19.75
C SER A 155 -8.78 -88.88 18.66
N LYS A 156 -8.05 -89.99 18.40
CA LYS A 156 -6.97 -90.04 17.39
C LYS A 156 -7.44 -89.57 15.99
N ASN A 157 -8.72 -89.76 15.65
CA ASN A 157 -9.27 -89.47 14.32
C ASN A 157 -10.43 -88.46 14.31
N PHE A 158 -10.76 -87.81 15.44
CA PHE A 158 -11.88 -86.87 15.52
C PHE A 158 -11.50 -85.53 16.16
N LEU A 159 -11.71 -84.42 15.43
CA LEU A 159 -11.27 -83.08 15.82
C LEU A 159 -12.46 -82.14 16.09
N LEU A 160 -12.46 -81.47 17.24
CA LEU A 160 -13.39 -80.40 17.53
C LEU A 160 -12.77 -79.04 17.13
N ILE A 161 -13.51 -78.25 16.36
CA ILE A 161 -13.10 -76.92 15.91
C ILE A 161 -13.94 -75.88 16.64
N VAL A 162 -13.29 -75.09 17.48
CA VAL A 162 -13.92 -74.04 18.29
C VAL A 162 -13.46 -72.67 17.78
N PRO A 163 -14.32 -71.83 17.22
CA PRO A 163 -13.90 -70.52 16.71
C PRO A 163 -13.48 -69.58 17.85
N ASN A 164 -12.47 -68.75 17.60
CA ASN A 164 -11.98 -67.70 18.50
C ASN A 164 -11.46 -68.16 19.88
N ALA A 165 -11.02 -69.41 20.02
CA ALA A 165 -10.49 -69.94 21.28
C ALA A 165 -8.94 -69.96 21.31
N LYS A 166 -8.32 -69.65 22.46
CA LYS A 166 -6.86 -69.64 22.63
C LYS A 166 -6.35 -70.99 23.11
N VAL A 167 -5.11 -71.33 22.73
CA VAL A 167 -4.45 -72.58 23.17
C VAL A 167 -4.25 -72.57 24.69
N GLY A 168 -4.65 -73.63 25.37
CA GLY A 168 -4.61 -73.80 26.83
C GLY A 168 -5.89 -73.37 27.57
N GLU A 169 -6.87 -72.78 26.89
CA GLU A 169 -8.09 -72.26 27.50
C GLU A 169 -9.11 -73.40 27.78
N LYS A 170 -9.62 -73.49 29.02
CA LYS A 170 -10.67 -74.45 29.44
C LYS A 170 -12.04 -73.80 29.29
N ILE A 171 -12.85 -74.26 28.34
CA ILE A 171 -14.14 -73.66 28.00
C ILE A 171 -15.23 -74.72 27.84
N VAL A 172 -16.46 -74.39 28.22
CA VAL A 172 -17.64 -75.20 27.89
C VAL A 172 -18.00 -74.89 26.44
N VAL A 173 -18.22 -75.91 25.64
CA VAL A 173 -18.55 -75.76 24.22
C VAL A 173 -19.78 -76.58 23.88
N GLU A 174 -20.60 -76.09 22.95
CA GLU A 174 -21.79 -76.75 22.43
C GLU A 174 -21.61 -77.13 20.98
N ILE A 175 -21.86 -78.39 20.62
CA ILE A 175 -21.74 -78.85 19.23
C ILE A 175 -22.84 -78.22 18.38
N GLN A 176 -22.45 -77.52 17.31
CA GLN A 176 -23.40 -76.99 16.34
C GLN A 176 -23.54 -77.84 15.09
N LYS A 177 -22.45 -78.49 14.66
CA LYS A 177 -22.46 -79.25 13.41
C LYS A 177 -21.42 -80.36 13.44
N ILE A 178 -21.84 -81.56 13.09
CA ILE A 178 -21.00 -82.76 13.03
C ILE A 178 -20.74 -83.12 11.57
N LYS A 179 -19.50 -83.50 11.27
CA LYS A 179 -19.07 -84.06 9.98
C LYS A 179 -18.25 -85.33 10.25
N GLN A 180 -17.94 -86.08 9.20
CA GLN A 180 -17.32 -87.42 9.28
C GLN A 180 -16.13 -87.49 10.27
N ASN A 181 -15.16 -86.58 10.21
CA ASN A 181 -13.93 -86.65 11.04
C ASN A 181 -13.71 -85.40 11.93
N TYR A 182 -14.70 -84.50 12.02
CA TYR A 182 -14.61 -83.30 12.87
C TYR A 182 -15.98 -82.70 13.15
N ALA A 183 -16.08 -81.94 14.24
CA ALA A 183 -17.29 -81.19 14.58
C ALA A 183 -16.96 -79.72 14.90
N PHE A 184 -17.88 -78.81 14.55
CA PHE A 184 -17.82 -77.42 14.95
C PHE A 184 -18.59 -77.23 16.24
N ALA A 185 -17.92 -76.64 17.23
CA ALA A 185 -18.54 -76.32 18.51
C ALA A 185 -18.41 -74.83 18.81
N LYS A 186 -19.45 -74.24 19.40
CA LYS A 186 -19.48 -72.84 19.81
C LYS A 186 -19.14 -72.75 21.30
N PRO A 187 -18.20 -71.89 21.71
CA PRO A 187 -17.91 -71.70 23.13
C PRO A 187 -19.11 -71.04 23.83
N ILE A 188 -19.54 -71.65 24.93
CA ILE A 188 -20.47 -71.08 25.90
C ILE A 188 -19.64 -70.48 27.01
N SER A 189 -19.54 -69.16 27.04
CA SER A 189 -18.95 -68.43 28.16
C SER A 189 -19.85 -68.57 29.39
N LEU A 190 -19.37 -69.25 30.43
CA LEU A 190 -19.89 -69.10 31.79
C LEU A 190 -19.52 -67.69 32.26
N ASN A 191 -20.50 -66.79 32.31
CA ASN A 191 -20.32 -65.45 32.84
C ASN A 191 -20.14 -65.53 34.36
N PHE A 192 -18.93 -65.25 34.84
CA PHE A 192 -18.69 -64.82 36.20
C PHE A 192 -17.84 -63.54 36.18
N GLY A 193 -18.36 -62.49 36.81
CA GLY A 193 -17.54 -61.39 37.32
C GLY A 193 -17.67 -60.05 36.60
N ASN A 194 -18.66 -59.29 37.06
CA ASN A 194 -18.69 -57.82 37.20
C ASN A 194 -19.31 -56.96 36.09
N GLU A 195 -20.45 -56.40 36.51
CA GLU A 195 -21.18 -55.24 35.99
C GLU A 195 -22.01 -55.43 34.71
N GLN A 196 -22.96 -56.36 34.81
CA GLN A 196 -24.28 -56.13 34.23
C GLN A 196 -25.01 -55.05 35.06
N LYS A 197 -25.01 -53.81 34.57
CA LYS A 197 -26.27 -53.04 34.61
C LYS A 197 -27.06 -53.47 33.39
N ASN A 198 -28.15 -54.19 33.64
CA ASN A 198 -29.19 -54.42 32.65
C ASN A 198 -29.66 -53.07 32.12
N LEU A 199 -29.34 -52.77 30.85
CA LEU A 199 -29.95 -51.64 30.14
C LEU A 199 -31.34 -52.08 29.70
N SER A 200 -32.26 -52.11 30.67
CA SER A 200 -33.67 -51.93 30.40
C SER A 200 -33.86 -50.63 29.64
N THR A 201 -34.98 -50.53 28.92
CA THR A 201 -35.39 -49.49 27.98
C THR A 201 -35.38 -48.03 28.52
N SER A 202 -34.91 -47.79 29.74
CA SER A 202 -34.95 -46.51 30.45
C SER A 202 -33.68 -45.63 30.33
N TYR A 203 -32.51 -46.16 29.94
CA TYR A 203 -31.24 -45.38 29.91
C TYR A 203 -30.80 -44.86 28.52
N LYS A 204 -31.74 -44.61 27.59
CA LYS A 204 -31.39 -44.19 26.21
C LYS A 204 -31.05 -42.69 26.06
N ASN A 205 -31.34 -41.86 27.06
CA ASN A 205 -31.09 -40.41 27.03
C ASN A 205 -29.73 -39.97 27.62
N GLU A 206 -29.01 -40.82 28.38
CA GLU A 206 -27.73 -40.45 29.03
C GLU A 206 -26.49 -40.52 28.11
N LEU A 207 -26.59 -41.17 26.94
CA LEU A 207 -25.50 -41.25 25.97
C LEU A 207 -25.33 -39.95 25.16
N ILE A 208 -26.34 -39.09 25.15
CA ILE A 208 -26.35 -37.84 24.39
C ILE A 208 -25.33 -36.87 25.02
N GLY A 209 -24.29 -36.53 24.26
CA GLY A 209 -23.25 -35.60 24.68
C GLY A 209 -21.92 -36.22 25.10
N GLN A 210 -21.86 -37.54 25.35
CA GLN A 210 -20.62 -38.25 25.71
C GLN A 210 -19.64 -38.35 24.54
N GLN A 211 -18.33 -38.42 24.85
CA GLN A 211 -17.24 -38.45 23.87
C GLN A 211 -16.50 -39.78 23.88
N PHE A 212 -16.35 -40.40 22.71
CA PHE A 212 -15.68 -41.69 22.55
C PHE A 212 -14.51 -41.60 21.59
N HIS A 213 -13.47 -42.41 21.82
CA HIS A 213 -12.40 -42.65 20.87
C HIS A 213 -12.70 -43.93 20.10
N ILE A 214 -12.92 -43.83 18.80
CA ILE A 214 -13.25 -44.97 17.94
C ILE A 214 -12.24 -45.05 16.81
N VAL A 215 -11.77 -46.26 16.53
CA VAL A 215 -11.05 -46.58 15.28
C VAL A 215 -12.10 -46.96 14.26
N LEU A 216 -12.17 -46.26 13.12
CA LEU A 216 -13.07 -46.64 12.04
C LEU A 216 -12.54 -47.92 11.38
N PRO A 217 -13.15 -49.10 11.51
CA PRO A 217 -12.64 -50.32 10.87
C PRO A 217 -12.77 -50.24 9.35
N SER A 218 -11.86 -50.88 8.59
CA SER A 218 -11.93 -51.01 7.11
C SER A 218 -13.25 -51.61 6.60
N SER A 219 -13.96 -52.34 7.46
CA SER A 219 -15.28 -52.91 7.20
C SER A 219 -16.45 -51.94 7.44
N ALA A 220 -16.20 -50.67 7.80
CA ALA A 220 -17.25 -49.68 8.04
C ALA A 220 -18.04 -49.40 6.76
N LYS A 221 -19.37 -49.61 6.79
CA LYS A 221 -20.22 -49.29 5.65
C LYS A 221 -20.39 -47.78 5.55
N THR A 222 -20.24 -47.21 4.36
CA THR A 222 -20.49 -45.79 4.12
C THR A 222 -21.85 -45.58 3.49
N MET A 223 -22.72 -44.82 4.16
CA MET A 223 -24.02 -44.39 3.61
C MET A 223 -24.05 -42.86 3.56
N ASN A 224 -24.12 -42.30 2.34
CA ASN A 224 -24.06 -40.86 2.10
C ASN A 224 -22.92 -40.17 2.89
N ASN A 225 -23.29 -39.23 3.75
CA ASN A 225 -22.38 -38.45 4.61
C ASN A 225 -22.12 -39.08 5.98
N TYR A 226 -22.38 -40.38 6.18
CA TYR A 226 -22.14 -41.06 7.46
C TYR A 226 -21.30 -42.34 7.28
N PHE A 227 -20.44 -42.62 8.27
CA PHE A 227 -19.90 -43.95 8.50
C PHE A 227 -20.85 -44.72 9.41
N VAL A 228 -21.23 -45.93 9.02
CA VAL A 228 -22.17 -46.78 9.75
C VAL A 228 -21.41 -47.94 10.38
N LEU A 229 -21.48 -48.02 11.70
CA LEU A 229 -20.83 -49.05 12.50
C LEU A 229 -21.88 -49.75 13.37
N LYS A 230 -21.83 -51.08 13.44
CA LYS A 230 -22.64 -51.83 14.40
C LYS A 230 -21.82 -52.03 15.66
N VAL A 231 -22.25 -51.42 16.76
CA VAL A 231 -21.58 -51.52 18.08
C VAL A 231 -22.61 -52.06 19.07
N ASN A 232 -22.37 -53.25 19.63
CA ASN A 232 -23.23 -53.92 20.61
C ASN A 232 -24.72 -53.98 20.24
N GLY A 233 -25.03 -54.21 18.96
CA GLY A 233 -26.41 -54.30 18.46
C GLY A 233 -27.03 -52.97 18.02
N THR A 234 -26.44 -51.82 18.35
CA THR A 234 -26.88 -50.48 17.94
C THR A 234 -26.12 -50.00 16.70
N LEU A 235 -26.81 -49.36 15.75
CA LEU A 235 -26.21 -48.75 14.56
C LEU A 235 -25.70 -47.33 14.87
N LEU A 236 -24.40 -47.13 14.87
CA LEU A 236 -23.75 -45.84 15.07
C LEU A 236 -23.47 -45.17 13.72
N PHE A 237 -24.12 -44.04 13.48
CA PHE A 237 -23.96 -43.18 12.31
C PHE A 237 -23.03 -42.00 12.64
N ILE A 238 -21.78 -42.06 12.19
CA ILE A 238 -20.78 -41.02 12.41
C ILE A 238 -20.73 -40.09 11.21
N LYS A 239 -21.07 -38.81 11.38
CA LYS A 239 -21.06 -37.83 10.28
C LYS A 239 -19.65 -37.62 9.72
N LYS A 240 -19.45 -37.94 8.44
CA LYS A 240 -18.23 -37.67 7.67
C LYS A 240 -17.93 -36.17 7.73
N SER A 241 -16.88 -35.82 8.45
CA SER A 241 -16.46 -34.45 8.67
C SER A 241 -14.96 -34.43 8.94
N LEU A 242 -14.30 -33.29 8.73
CA LEU A 242 -12.85 -33.12 8.92
C LEU A 242 -11.94 -33.97 8.00
N GLY A 243 -12.47 -34.61 6.95
CA GLY A 243 -11.67 -35.36 5.96
C GLY A 243 -11.25 -36.78 6.38
N VAL A 244 -11.91 -37.33 7.39
CA VAL A 244 -11.63 -38.66 7.97
C VAL A 244 -11.80 -39.78 6.96
N GLN A 245 -10.82 -40.70 6.92
CA GLN A 245 -10.86 -41.93 6.14
C GLN A 245 -11.10 -43.15 7.03
N VAL A 246 -11.39 -44.29 6.38
CA VAL A 246 -11.49 -45.57 7.07
C VAL A 246 -10.11 -45.95 7.64
N GLU A 247 -10.07 -46.62 8.80
CA GLU A 247 -8.87 -46.91 9.63
C GLU A 247 -8.33 -45.74 10.47
N ASP A 248 -8.96 -44.57 10.42
CA ASP A 248 -8.60 -43.45 11.28
C ASP A 248 -9.12 -43.60 12.71
N THR A 249 -8.31 -43.14 13.67
CA THR A 249 -8.75 -42.99 15.06
C THR A 249 -9.33 -41.60 15.27
N VAL A 250 -10.62 -41.55 15.60
CA VAL A 250 -11.41 -40.32 15.71
C VAL A 250 -12.03 -40.19 17.11
N LYS A 251 -12.03 -38.96 17.62
CA LYS A 251 -12.82 -38.59 18.80
C LYS A 251 -14.19 -38.12 18.33
N ILE A 252 -15.23 -38.86 18.70
CA ILE A 252 -16.62 -38.58 18.32
C ILE A 252 -17.43 -38.16 19.55
N ARG A 253 -18.52 -37.44 19.32
CA ARG A 253 -19.52 -37.06 20.32
C ARG A 253 -20.90 -37.51 19.86
N ILE A 254 -21.62 -38.24 20.69
CA ILE A 254 -23.00 -38.66 20.36
C ILE A 254 -23.92 -37.44 20.45
N GLN A 255 -24.68 -37.18 19.39
CA GLN A 255 -25.60 -36.05 19.28
C GLN A 255 -27.04 -36.47 19.55
N LYS A 256 -27.44 -37.66 19.07
CA LYS A 256 -28.78 -38.22 19.27
C LYS A 256 -28.65 -39.74 19.40
N ALA A 257 -29.45 -40.34 20.27
CA ALA A 257 -29.57 -41.79 20.40
C ALA A 257 -31.07 -42.12 20.45
N THR A 258 -31.53 -42.99 19.56
CA THR A 258 -32.95 -43.38 19.45
C THR A 258 -33.03 -44.87 19.19
N GLY A 259 -33.73 -45.62 20.05
CA GLY A 259 -34.07 -47.02 19.82
C GLY A 259 -32.88 -47.93 19.51
N ASN A 260 -32.60 -48.12 18.21
CA ASN A 260 -31.59 -49.02 17.66
C ASN A 260 -30.46 -48.31 16.89
N PHE A 261 -30.41 -46.98 16.89
CA PHE A 261 -29.32 -46.22 16.26
C PHE A 261 -28.90 -44.96 17.02
N ALA A 262 -27.65 -44.55 16.85
CA ALA A 262 -27.08 -43.36 17.45
C ALA A 262 -26.34 -42.53 16.39
N LEU A 263 -26.56 -41.22 16.41
CA LEU A 263 -25.88 -40.26 15.55
C LEU A 263 -24.73 -39.61 16.30
N ALA A 264 -23.53 -39.62 15.73
CA ALA A 264 -22.35 -39.03 16.31
C ALA A 264 -21.66 -38.05 15.36
N LYS A 265 -21.08 -36.98 15.93
CA LYS A 265 -20.29 -35.97 15.23
C LYS A 265 -18.82 -36.11 15.60
N ILE A 266 -17.94 -35.97 14.62
CA ILE A 266 -16.49 -36.01 14.83
C ILE A 266 -16.04 -34.67 15.43
N LEU A 267 -15.36 -34.71 16.57
CA LEU A 267 -14.79 -33.54 17.25
C LEU A 267 -13.32 -33.32 16.86
N LYS A 268 -12.53 -34.40 16.84
CA LYS A 268 -11.09 -34.32 16.62
C LYS A 268 -10.57 -35.61 16.01
N ILE A 269 -9.84 -35.49 14.91
CA ILE A 269 -9.08 -36.61 14.35
C ILE A 269 -7.80 -36.75 15.18
N SER A 270 -7.37 -37.98 15.49
CA SER A 270 -5.99 -38.17 15.91
C SER A 270 -5.07 -37.51 14.88
N PRO A 271 -4.02 -36.78 15.28
CA PRO A 271 -3.39 -35.77 14.42
C PRO A 271 -2.80 -36.29 13.10
N VAL A 272 -2.63 -37.61 12.93
CA VAL A 272 -2.16 -38.26 11.70
C VAL A 272 -2.64 -39.73 11.68
N SER A 273 -3.14 -40.22 10.53
CA SER A 273 -3.51 -41.63 10.34
C SER A 273 -2.30 -42.58 10.42
N SER A 274 -2.53 -43.88 10.62
CA SER A 274 -1.43 -44.86 10.67
C SER A 274 -0.70 -44.97 9.32
N ILE A 275 -1.45 -44.82 8.22
CA ILE A 275 -0.96 -44.83 6.83
C ILE A 275 -0.13 -43.58 6.56
N GLU A 276 -0.65 -42.39 6.90
CA GLU A 276 0.06 -41.13 6.74
C GLU A 276 1.33 -41.08 7.59
N LYS A 277 1.32 -41.63 8.81
CA LYS A 277 2.55 -41.77 9.63
C LYS A 277 3.60 -42.61 8.92
N LYS A 278 3.22 -43.77 8.36
CA LYS A 278 4.13 -44.63 7.60
C LYS A 278 4.65 -43.91 6.35
N ALA A 279 3.79 -43.20 5.63
CA ALA A 279 4.15 -42.41 4.46
C ALA A 279 5.14 -41.28 4.80
N MET A 280 4.88 -40.51 5.86
CA MET A 280 5.78 -39.47 6.35
C MET A 280 7.12 -40.04 6.80
N VAL A 281 7.14 -41.15 7.56
CA VAL A 281 8.39 -41.80 7.94
C VAL A 281 9.17 -42.25 6.70
N LYS A 282 8.51 -42.86 5.71
CA LYS A 282 9.14 -43.25 4.45
C LYS A 282 9.75 -42.04 3.72
N GLU A 283 9.02 -40.93 3.63
CA GLU A 283 9.51 -39.69 3.01
C GLU A 283 10.72 -39.11 3.76
N THR A 284 10.66 -39.07 5.10
CA THR A 284 11.79 -38.58 5.92
C THR A 284 13.03 -39.46 5.76
N VAL A 285 12.88 -40.78 5.78
CA VAL A 285 13.99 -41.72 5.57
C VAL A 285 14.57 -41.57 4.16
N GLN A 286 13.74 -41.41 3.13
CA GLN A 286 14.22 -41.12 1.79
C GLN A 286 15.03 -39.82 1.73
N LYS A 287 14.60 -38.76 2.43
CA LYS A 287 15.36 -37.50 2.53
C LYS A 287 16.70 -37.72 3.24
N MET A 288 16.74 -38.49 4.32
CA MET A 288 17.98 -38.83 5.05
C MET A 288 18.96 -39.64 4.19
N ILE A 289 18.46 -40.54 3.35
CA ILE A 289 19.30 -41.30 2.42
C ILE A 289 19.86 -40.36 1.33
N ARG A 290 19.01 -39.50 0.74
CA ARG A 290 19.42 -38.50 -0.27
C ARG A 290 20.44 -37.49 0.25
N SER A 291 20.41 -37.16 1.54
CA SER A 291 21.41 -36.30 2.18
C SER A 291 22.71 -37.03 2.59
N SER A 292 22.82 -38.32 2.26
CA SER A 292 23.97 -39.17 2.56
C SER A 292 24.22 -39.39 4.06
N MET A 293 23.18 -39.35 4.90
CA MET A 293 23.31 -39.57 6.36
C MET A 293 23.69 -41.02 6.74
N HIS A 294 23.48 -41.96 5.82
CA HIS A 294 23.64 -43.40 6.03
C HIS A 294 25.08 -43.89 5.93
N PHE A 295 25.99 -43.13 5.32
CA PHE A 295 27.39 -43.51 5.23
C PHE A 295 28.12 -43.12 6.52
N GLY A 296 28.80 -44.07 7.16
CA GLY A 296 29.71 -43.75 8.24
C GLY A 296 31.16 -43.58 7.77
N GLU A 297 32.05 -43.49 8.76
CA GLU A 297 33.49 -43.50 8.60
C GLU A 297 34.02 -44.88 8.15
N LYS A 298 35.31 -44.95 7.80
CA LYS A 298 36.04 -46.21 7.54
C LYS A 298 35.81 -47.23 8.66
N ALA A 299 35.52 -48.47 8.29
CA ALA A 299 35.18 -49.54 9.23
C ALA A 299 36.27 -49.80 10.29
N ILE A 300 37.54 -49.63 9.91
CA ILE A 300 38.71 -49.78 10.79
C ILE A 300 38.69 -48.76 11.94
N ARG A 301 38.14 -47.56 11.72
CA ARG A 301 38.07 -46.49 12.71
C ARG A 301 36.81 -46.55 13.57
N CYS A 302 36.01 -47.60 13.44
CA CYS A 302 34.73 -47.70 14.13
C CYS A 302 34.90 -47.84 15.64
N ASN A 303 34.17 -47.04 16.41
CA ASN A 303 34.05 -47.22 17.84
C ASN A 303 33.13 -48.40 18.15
N ALA A 304 33.52 -49.27 19.07
CA ALA A 304 32.73 -50.44 19.47
C ALA A 304 31.34 -50.06 20.01
N ASN A 305 31.18 -48.92 20.67
CA ASN A 305 29.90 -48.45 21.20
C ASN A 305 28.90 -48.05 20.10
N MET A 306 29.37 -47.84 18.85
CA MET A 306 28.52 -47.57 17.68
C MET A 306 27.92 -48.83 17.05
N ARG A 307 28.32 -50.02 17.50
CA ARG A 307 27.83 -51.32 17.02
C ARG A 307 26.30 -51.36 16.91
N LYS A 308 25.58 -50.88 17.93
CA LYS A 308 24.10 -50.85 17.94
C LYS A 308 23.47 -49.92 16.90
N TYR A 309 24.19 -48.95 16.34
CA TYR A 309 23.67 -48.01 15.34
C TYR A 309 24.06 -48.35 13.91
N ILE A 310 24.89 -49.39 13.72
CA ILE A 310 25.29 -49.89 12.41
C ILE A 310 24.23 -50.85 11.87
N TRP A 311 24.05 -50.84 10.57
CA TRP A 311 23.20 -51.79 9.87
C TRP A 311 23.91 -53.15 9.77
N TYR A 312 23.21 -54.24 10.08
CA TYR A 312 23.76 -55.59 9.97
C TYR A 312 23.19 -56.29 8.75
N ARG A 313 24.05 -57.04 8.05
CA ARG A 313 23.57 -57.99 7.04
C ARG A 313 22.94 -59.16 7.78
N LYS A 314 21.66 -59.44 7.52
CA LYS A 314 21.11 -60.76 7.82
C LYS A 314 21.82 -61.73 6.88
N LYS A 315 22.54 -62.74 7.39
CA LYS A 315 22.82 -63.92 6.55
C LYS A 315 21.45 -64.46 6.14
N GLY A 316 21.22 -64.63 4.85
CA GLY A 316 20.01 -65.32 4.41
C GLY A 316 20.02 -66.72 5.04
N LEU A 317 18.84 -67.23 5.39
CA LEU A 317 18.58 -68.63 5.06
C LEU A 317 19.05 -68.80 3.61
N GLY A 318 20.01 -69.70 3.40
CA GLY A 318 20.60 -69.92 2.09
C GLY A 318 19.50 -70.16 1.06
N LEU A 319 19.58 -69.41 -0.03
CA LEU A 319 19.28 -69.95 -1.35
C LEU A 319 20.32 -71.03 -1.62
N TYR A 320 20.03 -72.28 -1.29
CA TYR A 320 20.64 -73.54 -1.74
C TYR A 320 19.70 -74.62 -1.18
N SER A 321 19.42 -75.77 -1.76
CA SER A 321 19.93 -76.57 -2.86
C SER A 321 19.04 -77.81 -2.80
N ASN A 322 18.89 -78.53 -3.91
CA ASN A 322 18.49 -79.92 -3.84
C ASN A 322 19.54 -80.67 -3.02
N SER A 323 19.25 -81.00 -1.77
CA SER A 323 19.83 -82.14 -1.07
C SER A 323 19.18 -82.30 0.30
N SER A 324 18.67 -83.50 0.51
CA SER A 324 18.20 -84.05 1.78
C SER A 324 19.34 -83.99 2.80
N PHE A 325 19.25 -83.20 3.86
CA PHE A 325 20.06 -83.45 5.06
C PHE A 325 19.41 -82.96 6.36
N SER A 326 19.34 -83.91 7.29
CA SER A 326 19.05 -83.93 8.73
C SER A 326 18.52 -82.68 9.46
N LYS A 327 17.43 -82.89 10.21
CA LYS A 327 16.71 -81.93 11.06
C LYS A 327 17.31 -81.69 12.46
N ASN A 328 18.50 -82.21 12.78
CA ASN A 328 19.02 -82.18 14.15
C ASN A 328 20.25 -81.27 14.35
N THR A 329 20.11 -79.96 14.18
CA THR A 329 21.05 -78.96 14.74
C THR A 329 20.36 -77.62 14.97
N PHE A 330 19.38 -77.58 15.88
CA PHE A 330 18.69 -76.34 16.27
C PHE A 330 19.34 -75.61 17.45
N LEU A 331 20.59 -75.94 17.80
CA LEU A 331 21.22 -75.51 19.05
C LEU A 331 22.69 -75.07 18.90
N SER A 332 23.04 -74.21 17.93
CA SER A 332 24.30 -73.42 18.02
C SER A 332 24.41 -72.18 17.10
N LEU A 333 23.37 -71.81 16.35
CA LEU A 333 23.42 -70.61 15.50
C LEU A 333 23.16 -69.33 16.31
N LYS A 334 24.10 -68.93 17.16
CA LYS A 334 24.28 -67.49 17.46
C LYS A 334 24.49 -66.80 16.11
N GLU A 335 23.43 -66.16 15.60
CA GLU A 335 23.41 -65.47 14.32
C GLU A 335 24.65 -64.56 14.19
N ASN A 336 25.66 -64.99 13.43
CA ASN A 336 26.84 -64.18 13.12
C ASN A 336 26.44 -63.00 12.22
N LYS A 337 25.80 -61.99 12.81
CA LYS A 337 25.41 -60.72 12.20
C LYS A 337 26.68 -59.93 11.90
N LYS A 338 27.16 -60.00 10.65
CA LYS A 338 28.26 -59.16 10.16
C LYS A 338 27.76 -57.74 9.88
N PRO A 339 28.48 -56.69 10.29
CA PRO A 339 28.11 -55.31 9.99
C PRO A 339 28.15 -55.06 8.48
N MET A 340 27.20 -54.28 7.97
CA MET A 340 27.14 -53.91 6.57
C MET A 340 28.22 -52.87 6.28
N VAL A 341 29.13 -53.22 5.38
CA VAL A 341 30.23 -52.38 4.93
C VAL A 341 30.09 -52.17 3.42
N LYS A 342 30.21 -50.93 2.96
CA LYS A 342 30.20 -50.59 1.53
C LYS A 342 31.40 -49.70 1.24
N ARG A 343 32.25 -50.11 0.29
CA ARG A 343 33.50 -49.39 -0.04
C ARG A 343 34.37 -49.11 1.20
N GLY A 344 34.50 -50.10 2.09
CA GLY A 344 35.30 -49.99 3.32
C GLY A 344 34.70 -49.10 4.43
N ARG A 345 33.48 -48.57 4.28
CA ARG A 345 32.79 -47.75 5.28
C ARG A 345 31.58 -48.47 5.88
N HIS A 346 31.32 -48.27 7.17
CA HIS A 346 30.11 -48.80 7.78
C HIS A 346 28.87 -48.07 7.30
N ILE A 347 27.75 -48.77 7.21
CA ILE A 347 26.45 -48.16 6.92
C ILE A 347 25.67 -48.00 8.23
N LEU A 348 25.32 -46.76 8.55
CA LEU A 348 24.49 -46.40 9.69
C LEU A 348 23.03 -46.78 9.45
N ASN A 349 22.35 -47.21 10.52
CA ASN A 349 20.94 -47.56 10.48
C ASN A 349 20.06 -46.32 10.51
N VAL A 350 19.62 -45.90 9.32
CA VAL A 350 18.79 -44.70 9.12
C VAL A 350 17.47 -44.74 9.89
N PHE A 351 16.88 -45.92 10.14
CA PHE A 351 15.68 -46.00 10.98
C PHE A 351 15.97 -45.66 12.44
N LYS A 352 17.13 -46.10 12.96
CA LYS A 352 17.59 -45.71 14.30
C LYS A 352 17.95 -44.23 14.33
N THR A 353 18.63 -43.73 13.29
CA THR A 353 18.91 -42.29 13.11
C THR A 353 17.63 -41.48 13.16
N GLN A 354 16.59 -41.88 12.42
CA GLN A 354 15.31 -41.17 12.37
C GLN A 354 14.64 -41.10 13.74
N ARG A 355 14.63 -42.20 14.50
CA ARG A 355 14.07 -42.25 15.86
C ARG A 355 14.83 -41.34 16.82
N CYS A 356 16.15 -41.52 16.90
CA CYS A 356 17.01 -40.69 17.76
C CYS A 356 16.92 -39.21 17.38
N PHE A 357 16.85 -38.90 16.09
CA PHE A 357 16.72 -37.54 15.60
C PHE A 357 15.36 -36.93 15.94
N ALA A 358 14.26 -37.67 15.77
CA ALA A 358 12.93 -37.19 16.14
C ALA A 358 12.82 -36.92 17.65
N GLU A 359 13.38 -37.80 18.49
CA GLU A 359 13.47 -37.60 19.94
C GLU A 359 14.31 -36.37 20.30
N ALA A 360 15.47 -36.21 19.66
CA ALA A 360 16.33 -35.05 19.82
C ALA A 360 15.61 -33.74 19.47
N LEU A 361 14.92 -33.69 18.32
CA LEU A 361 14.13 -32.53 17.88
C LEU A 361 13.01 -32.18 18.88
N LYS A 362 12.31 -33.19 19.41
CA LYS A 362 11.27 -33.01 20.44
C LYS A 362 11.85 -32.38 21.71
N GLN A 363 13.01 -32.86 22.18
CA GLN A 363 13.67 -32.30 23.36
C GLN A 363 14.22 -30.90 23.11
N LEU A 364 14.82 -30.64 21.95
CA LEU A 364 15.27 -29.30 21.55
C LEU A 364 14.10 -28.30 21.53
N ALA A 365 12.96 -28.67 20.95
CA ALA A 365 11.76 -27.82 20.96
C ALA A 365 11.25 -27.56 22.39
N LYS A 366 11.29 -28.57 23.28
CA LYS A 366 10.94 -28.41 24.70
C LYS A 366 11.88 -27.44 25.41
N PHE A 367 13.19 -27.54 25.18
CA PHE A 367 14.17 -26.61 25.75
C PHE A 367 14.01 -25.19 25.21
N ALA A 368 13.71 -25.03 23.91
CA ALA A 368 13.43 -23.74 23.30
C ALA A 368 12.13 -23.11 23.87
N ALA A 369 11.09 -23.91 24.09
CA ALA A 369 9.84 -23.47 24.71
C ALA A 369 10.04 -23.02 26.17
N LYS A 370 10.92 -23.72 26.92
CA LYS A 370 11.36 -23.30 28.26
C LYS A 370 12.25 -22.05 28.25
N GLY A 371 12.73 -21.63 27.08
CA GLY A 371 13.52 -20.43 26.94
C GLY A 371 15.02 -20.59 27.17
N LYS A 372 15.53 -21.82 27.11
CA LYS A 372 16.97 -22.08 27.15
C LYS A 372 17.65 -21.56 25.88
N THR A 373 18.92 -21.21 26.01
CA THR A 373 19.79 -20.79 24.91
C THR A 373 20.66 -21.96 24.43
N PHE A 374 21.05 -21.93 23.16
CA PHE A 374 21.77 -23.03 22.51
C PHE A 374 23.18 -22.59 22.11
N LEU A 375 24.15 -23.47 22.27
CA LEU A 375 25.54 -23.29 21.82
C LEU A 375 25.83 -24.30 20.72
N PHE A 376 26.00 -23.83 19.49
CA PHE A 376 26.37 -24.68 18.36
C PHE A 376 27.88 -24.75 18.21
N VAL A 377 28.45 -25.95 18.18
CA VAL A 377 29.90 -26.18 18.10
C VAL A 377 30.20 -27.10 16.93
N GLY A 378 31.17 -26.72 16.11
CA GLY A 378 31.73 -27.59 15.09
C GLY A 378 32.69 -26.85 14.17
N THR A 379 33.94 -27.25 14.21
CA THR A 379 35.05 -26.63 13.49
C THR A 379 35.40 -27.36 12.20
N LYS A 380 34.82 -28.55 11.97
CA LYS A 380 34.91 -29.28 10.69
C LYS A 380 34.58 -28.35 9.52
N LYS A 381 35.43 -28.34 8.49
CA LYS A 381 35.25 -27.55 7.24
C LYS A 381 33.81 -27.62 6.66
N PRO A 382 33.17 -28.80 6.51
CA PRO A 382 31.80 -28.87 6.00
C PRO A 382 30.74 -28.28 6.95
N ALA A 383 31.01 -28.25 8.25
CA ALA A 383 30.07 -27.80 9.30
C ALA A 383 30.21 -26.30 9.63
N ALA A 384 31.43 -25.77 9.65
CA ALA A 384 31.77 -24.45 10.18
C ALA A 384 30.87 -23.32 9.66
N SER A 385 30.68 -23.25 8.34
CA SER A 385 29.83 -22.21 7.72
C SER A 385 28.34 -22.39 8.04
N LEU A 386 27.86 -23.64 8.13
CA LEU A 386 26.47 -23.98 8.39
C LEU A 386 26.10 -23.72 9.85
N ILE A 387 27.00 -24.01 10.78
CA ILE A 387 26.87 -23.76 12.21
C ILE A 387 26.72 -22.27 12.50
N ALA A 388 27.62 -21.44 11.96
CA ALA A 388 27.52 -19.99 12.11
C ALA A 388 26.20 -19.45 11.54
N LYS A 389 25.80 -19.92 10.35
CA LYS A 389 24.55 -19.52 9.69
C LYS A 389 23.32 -19.92 10.50
N THR A 390 23.26 -21.15 11.02
CA THR A 390 22.10 -21.68 11.75
C THR A 390 21.94 -21.02 13.12
N ALA A 391 23.02 -20.81 13.84
CA ALA A 391 23.00 -20.07 15.10
C ALA A 391 22.53 -18.62 14.90
N LEU A 392 23.06 -17.92 13.88
CA LEU A 392 22.65 -16.54 13.57
C LEU A 392 21.15 -16.46 13.26
N LEU A 393 20.62 -17.40 12.48
CA LEU A 393 19.20 -17.46 12.12
C LEU A 393 18.27 -17.74 13.31
N SER A 394 18.76 -18.37 14.37
CA SER A 394 17.98 -18.71 15.56
C SER A 394 17.81 -17.55 16.55
N ASN A 395 18.55 -16.44 16.37
CA ASN A 395 18.60 -15.21 17.19
C ASN A 395 18.99 -15.35 18.68
N THR A 396 18.74 -16.50 19.31
CA THR A 396 19.01 -16.76 20.74
C THR A 396 20.11 -17.78 20.96
N SER A 397 20.85 -18.14 19.91
CA SER A 397 21.91 -19.14 20.00
C SER A 397 23.26 -18.54 19.71
N PHE A 398 24.27 -19.20 20.24
CA PHE A 398 25.68 -18.87 20.15
C PHE A 398 26.37 -19.93 19.30
N PHE A 399 27.56 -19.62 18.80
CA PHE A 399 28.31 -20.61 18.04
C PHE A 399 29.82 -20.49 18.19
N VAL A 400 30.49 -21.62 17.97
CA VAL A 400 31.93 -21.73 17.77
C VAL A 400 32.15 -22.60 16.53
N ASN A 401 32.73 -22.02 15.48
CA ASN A 401 32.85 -22.68 14.18
C ASN A 401 34.28 -22.75 13.64
N THR A 402 35.27 -22.20 14.35
CA THR A 402 36.64 -22.06 13.87
C THR A 402 37.62 -22.94 14.64
N ARG A 403 37.79 -22.70 15.94
CA ARG A 403 38.57 -23.54 16.85
C ARG A 403 37.98 -23.45 18.25
N TRP A 404 37.80 -24.60 18.91
CA TRP A 404 37.55 -24.62 20.34
C TRP A 404 38.86 -24.39 21.11
N LEU A 405 38.92 -23.33 21.90
CA LEU A 405 40.03 -23.09 22.81
C LEU A 405 39.71 -23.77 24.14
N GLY A 406 40.64 -24.58 24.66
CA GLY A 406 40.45 -25.20 25.96
C GLY A 406 40.23 -24.14 27.04
N GLY A 407 39.23 -24.37 27.90
CA GLY A 407 38.81 -23.40 28.91
C GLY A 407 37.76 -22.41 28.43
N MET A 408 37.19 -22.58 27.24
CA MET A 408 36.18 -21.67 26.67
C MET A 408 34.96 -21.50 27.56
N LEU A 409 34.54 -22.55 28.28
CA LEU A 409 33.43 -22.51 29.23
C LEU A 409 33.89 -22.64 30.68
N THR A 410 34.92 -23.44 30.95
CA THR A 410 35.41 -23.68 32.32
C THR A 410 36.24 -22.52 32.88
N ASN A 411 37.01 -21.81 32.04
CA ASN A 411 37.76 -20.60 32.41
C ASN A 411 37.05 -19.32 31.91
N TRP A 412 35.76 -19.20 32.24
CA TRP A 412 34.92 -18.12 31.71
C TRP A 412 35.42 -16.71 32.07
N LYS A 413 35.99 -16.50 33.26
CA LYS A 413 36.53 -15.20 33.69
C LYS A 413 37.60 -14.66 32.73
N THR A 414 38.52 -15.52 32.27
CA THR A 414 39.58 -15.15 31.32
C THR A 414 39.01 -14.92 29.92
N ILE A 415 38.08 -15.77 29.49
CA ILE A 415 37.39 -15.64 28.20
C ILE A 415 36.57 -14.34 28.14
N LEU A 416 35.93 -13.94 29.25
CA LEU A 416 35.23 -12.66 29.37
C LEU A 416 36.16 -11.46 29.15
N LYS A 417 37.39 -11.48 29.68
CA LYS A 417 38.40 -10.44 29.42
C LYS A 417 38.78 -10.38 27.93
N SER A 418 38.90 -11.52 27.26
CA SER A 418 39.14 -11.55 25.80
C SER A 418 37.94 -11.04 25.00
N ILE A 419 36.71 -11.37 25.42
CA ILE A 419 35.47 -10.89 24.77
C ILE A 419 35.29 -9.38 24.96
N SER A 420 35.62 -8.83 26.13
CA SER A 420 35.48 -7.40 26.39
C SER A 420 36.35 -6.55 25.45
N GLN A 421 37.55 -7.03 25.10
CA GLN A 421 38.45 -6.39 24.14
C GLN A 421 37.85 -6.28 22.73
N ILE A 422 37.11 -7.30 22.26
CA ILE A 422 36.55 -7.33 20.89
C ILE A 422 35.11 -6.78 20.79
N ARG A 423 34.36 -6.76 21.90
CA ARG A 423 32.98 -6.26 21.98
C ARG A 423 32.76 -4.86 21.37
N PRO A 424 33.60 -3.83 21.60
CA PRO A 424 33.39 -2.51 21.01
C PRO A 424 33.49 -2.54 19.47
N ILE A 425 34.40 -3.33 18.93
CA ILE A 425 34.61 -3.48 17.47
C ILE A 425 33.40 -4.18 16.85
N LEU A 426 32.91 -5.26 17.46
CA LEU A 426 31.70 -5.94 16.98
C LEU A 426 30.46 -5.05 17.05
N LYS A 427 30.33 -4.20 18.08
CA LYS A 427 29.24 -3.23 18.18
C LYS A 427 29.29 -2.21 17.04
N GLN A 428 30.47 -1.71 16.68
CA GLN A 428 30.65 -0.82 15.52
C GLN A 428 30.31 -1.53 14.20
N LYS A 429 30.83 -2.75 14.01
CA LYS A 429 30.54 -3.59 12.83
C LYS A 429 29.04 -3.86 12.68
N GLN A 430 28.35 -4.13 13.79
CA GLN A 430 26.90 -4.29 13.82
C GLN A 430 26.16 -3.01 13.44
N LYS A 431 26.58 -1.83 13.92
CA LYS A 431 26.00 -0.53 13.52
C LYS A 431 26.17 -0.27 12.02
N ILE A 432 27.34 -0.53 11.46
CA ILE A 432 27.60 -0.36 10.03
C ILE A 432 26.73 -1.33 9.23
N LEU A 433 26.69 -2.62 9.61
CA LEU A 433 25.83 -3.61 8.97
C LEU A 433 24.36 -3.21 9.02
N GLN A 434 23.90 -2.65 10.14
CA GLN A 434 22.53 -2.15 10.28
C GLN A 434 22.24 -0.99 9.32
N LYS A 435 23.09 0.05 9.28
CA LYS A 435 22.96 1.18 8.34
C LYS A 435 22.89 0.71 6.88
N ILE A 436 23.66 -0.33 6.57
CA ILE A 436 23.73 -0.94 5.25
C ILE A 436 22.44 -1.69 4.92
N LEU A 437 21.95 -2.52 5.84
CA LEU A 437 20.69 -3.24 5.67
C LEU A 437 19.52 -2.27 5.53
N GLU A 438 19.50 -1.17 6.30
CA GLU A 438 18.51 -0.10 6.20
C GLU A 438 18.54 0.58 4.82
N LYS A 439 19.75 0.95 4.33
CA LYS A 439 19.92 1.51 2.98
C LYS A 439 19.42 0.54 1.91
N ARG A 440 19.76 -0.74 2.02
CA ARG A 440 19.32 -1.82 1.11
C ARG A 440 17.80 -1.97 1.11
N GLN A 441 17.18 -1.99 2.29
CA GLN A 441 15.71 -2.05 2.43
C GLN A 441 15.03 -0.80 1.87
N LYS A 442 15.59 0.39 2.08
CA LYS A 442 15.05 1.65 1.53
C LYS A 442 15.05 1.64 0.00
N ILE A 443 16.13 1.17 -0.61
CA ILE A 443 16.23 1.01 -2.07
C ILE A 443 15.21 -0.02 -2.57
N GLN A 444 15.13 -1.18 -1.91
CA GLN A 444 14.17 -2.23 -2.26
C GLN A 444 12.72 -1.72 -2.22
N ARG A 445 12.34 -0.99 -1.15
CA ARG A 445 11.00 -0.36 -1.03
C ARG A 445 10.75 0.65 -2.14
N ARG A 446 11.72 1.51 -2.46
CA ARG A 446 11.61 2.49 -3.56
C ARG A 446 11.39 1.81 -4.91
N LEU A 447 12.15 0.76 -5.21
CA LEU A 447 11.99 -0.02 -6.44
C LEU A 447 10.62 -0.68 -6.51
N PHE A 448 10.17 -1.30 -5.41
CA PHE A 448 8.85 -1.92 -5.35
C PHE A 448 7.73 -0.91 -5.60
N ASN A 449 7.78 0.26 -4.96
CA ASN A 449 6.83 1.35 -5.18
C ASN A 449 6.84 1.86 -6.62
N LYS A 450 8.02 1.98 -7.24
CA LYS A 450 8.16 2.42 -8.64
C LYS A 450 7.54 1.41 -9.61
N VAL A 451 7.83 0.12 -9.45
CA VAL A 451 7.24 -0.96 -10.25
C VAL A 451 5.72 -1.00 -10.08
N TYR A 452 5.24 -0.86 -8.84
CA TYR A 452 3.80 -0.79 -8.54
C TYR A 452 3.12 0.40 -9.23
N LEU A 453 3.72 1.60 -9.16
CA LEU A 453 3.17 2.80 -9.80
C LEU A 453 3.12 2.65 -11.33
N LEU A 454 4.18 2.13 -11.94
CA LEU A 454 4.25 1.88 -13.38
C LEU A 454 3.16 0.89 -13.82
N ARG A 455 2.92 -0.17 -13.05
CA ARG A 455 1.82 -1.11 -13.29
C ARG A 455 0.46 -0.42 -13.22
N LYS A 456 0.20 0.40 -12.19
CA LYS A 456 -1.07 1.14 -12.05
C LYS A 456 -1.30 2.08 -13.22
N LYS A 457 -0.26 2.80 -13.67
CA LYS A 457 -0.31 3.68 -14.85
C LYS A 457 -0.57 2.90 -16.13
N SER A 458 0.18 1.82 -16.37
CA SER A 458 -0.01 0.93 -17.54
C SER A 458 -1.44 0.36 -17.61
N LYS A 459 -1.99 -0.11 -16.48
CA LYS A 459 -3.39 -0.58 -16.42
C LYS A 459 -4.39 0.52 -16.81
N LYS A 460 -4.20 1.75 -16.31
CA LYS A 460 -5.05 2.90 -16.68
C LYS A 460 -4.95 3.23 -18.17
N PHE A 461 -3.75 3.22 -18.74
CA PHE A 461 -3.55 3.45 -20.18
C PHE A 461 -4.22 2.38 -21.03
N MET A 462 -4.14 1.11 -20.63
CA MET A 462 -4.83 0.02 -21.31
C MET A 462 -6.36 0.16 -21.26
N MET A 463 -6.93 0.50 -20.11
CA MET A 463 -8.38 0.73 -19.99
C MET A 463 -8.85 1.87 -20.89
N LYS A 464 -8.13 3.01 -20.88
CA LYS A 464 -8.43 4.14 -21.76
C LYS A 464 -8.25 3.80 -23.24
N GLY A 465 -7.19 3.06 -23.57
CA GLY A 465 -6.93 2.62 -24.94
C GLY A 465 -8.01 1.68 -25.46
N LYS A 466 -8.43 0.69 -24.65
CA LYS A 466 -9.54 -0.21 -25.00
C LYS A 466 -10.85 0.55 -25.22
N TYR A 467 -11.15 1.52 -24.36
CA TYR A 467 -12.33 2.37 -24.52
C TYR A 467 -12.28 3.15 -25.84
N LEU A 468 -11.15 3.77 -26.16
CA LEU A 468 -10.96 4.53 -27.39
C LEU A 468 -11.05 3.64 -28.63
N ILE A 469 -10.47 2.43 -28.59
CA ILE A 469 -10.60 1.43 -29.66
C ILE A 469 -12.07 1.05 -29.86
N ARG A 470 -12.86 0.84 -28.79
CA ARG A 470 -14.30 0.56 -28.91
C ARG A 470 -15.06 1.70 -29.60
N GLN A 471 -14.75 2.96 -29.29
CA GLN A 471 -15.39 4.11 -29.95
C GLN A 471 -15.05 4.17 -31.45
N ILE A 472 -13.80 3.90 -31.81
CA ILE A 472 -13.34 3.85 -33.21
C ILE A 472 -13.98 2.68 -33.96
N LEU A 473 -14.12 1.52 -33.32
CA LEU A 473 -14.80 0.37 -33.92
C LEU A 473 -16.30 0.63 -34.13
N GLY A 474 -16.95 1.37 -33.23
CA GLY A 474 -18.37 1.74 -33.36
C GLY A 474 -18.64 2.82 -34.42
N SER A 475 -17.68 3.68 -34.72
CA SER A 475 -17.81 4.71 -35.77
C SER A 475 -16.45 4.95 -36.43
N LYS A 476 -16.30 4.49 -37.68
CA LYS A 476 -15.03 4.60 -38.42
C LYS A 476 -14.52 6.04 -38.52
N ASN A 477 -15.41 7.03 -38.56
CA ASN A 477 -15.10 8.45 -38.69
C ASN A 477 -15.01 9.22 -37.36
N PHE A 478 -15.09 8.55 -36.21
CA PHE A 478 -15.11 9.17 -34.87
C PHE A 478 -14.08 10.29 -34.66
N LEU A 479 -12.81 10.02 -35.04
CA LEU A 479 -11.71 10.97 -34.83
C LEU A 479 -11.82 12.19 -35.75
N ILE A 480 -12.34 12.00 -36.96
CA ILE A 480 -12.52 13.06 -37.97
C ILE A 480 -13.71 13.94 -37.59
N GLU A 481 -14.82 13.35 -37.13
CA GLU A 481 -15.98 14.10 -36.65
C GLU A 481 -15.63 14.93 -35.40
N LYS A 482 -14.87 14.34 -34.46
CA LYS A 482 -14.41 15.03 -33.26
C LYS A 482 -13.46 16.18 -33.58
N SER A 483 -12.56 16.03 -34.56
CA SER A 483 -11.68 17.12 -34.99
C SER A 483 -12.46 18.25 -35.68
N ARG A 484 -13.39 17.92 -36.58
CA ARG A 484 -14.29 18.89 -37.24
C ARG A 484 -15.09 19.69 -36.23
N LYS A 485 -15.66 19.03 -35.20
CA LYS A 485 -16.39 19.69 -34.12
C LYS A 485 -15.51 20.70 -33.36
N PHE A 486 -14.26 20.35 -33.06
CA PHE A 486 -13.35 21.31 -32.41
C PHE A 486 -13.00 22.49 -33.31
N ILE A 487 -12.80 22.29 -34.60
CA ILE A 487 -12.56 23.36 -35.57
C ILE A 487 -13.77 24.30 -35.65
N GLN A 488 -14.98 23.75 -35.75
CA GLN A 488 -16.22 24.55 -35.74
C GLN A 488 -16.34 25.39 -34.47
N THR A 489 -16.11 24.80 -33.29
CA THR A 489 -16.14 25.56 -32.02
C THR A 489 -15.05 26.62 -31.93
N LYS A 490 -13.86 26.37 -32.49
CA LYS A 490 -12.77 27.36 -32.57
C LYS A 490 -13.21 28.55 -33.40
N ASN A 491 -13.75 28.29 -34.59
CA ASN A 491 -14.18 29.34 -35.53
C ASN A 491 -15.33 30.17 -34.95
N ALA A 492 -16.29 29.54 -34.27
CA ALA A 492 -17.38 30.24 -33.59
C ALA A 492 -16.91 31.15 -32.44
N ILE A 493 -15.91 30.72 -31.66
CA ILE A 493 -15.32 31.57 -30.60
C ILE A 493 -14.56 32.74 -31.24
N LEU A 494 -13.84 32.52 -32.33
CA LEU A 494 -13.10 33.58 -33.03
C LEU A 494 -14.05 34.64 -33.60
N SER A 495 -15.12 34.25 -34.31
CA SER A 495 -16.08 35.20 -34.85
C SER A 495 -16.79 36.01 -33.75
N SER A 496 -17.20 35.36 -32.66
CA SER A 496 -17.81 36.04 -31.51
C SER A 496 -16.86 37.02 -30.82
N ASN A 497 -15.59 36.65 -30.65
CA ASN A 497 -14.58 37.54 -30.04
C ASN A 497 -14.29 38.76 -30.92
N MET A 498 -14.22 38.60 -32.24
CA MET A 498 -14.04 39.72 -33.16
C MET A 498 -15.20 40.72 -33.07
N ALA A 499 -16.44 40.22 -33.01
CA ALA A 499 -17.62 41.07 -32.82
C ALA A 499 -17.58 41.85 -31.49
N LEU A 500 -17.20 41.19 -30.39
CA LEU A 500 -17.07 41.84 -29.08
C LEU A 500 -15.94 42.88 -29.03
N LEU A 501 -14.82 42.64 -29.74
CA LEU A 501 -13.71 43.59 -29.83
C LEU A 501 -14.13 44.88 -30.55
N ASN A 502 -14.82 44.74 -31.68
CA ASN A 502 -15.35 45.87 -32.44
C ASN A 502 -16.35 46.67 -31.61
N ALA A 503 -17.29 45.99 -30.94
CA ALA A 503 -18.27 46.63 -30.05
C ALA A 503 -17.57 47.38 -28.89
N SER A 504 -16.55 46.79 -28.26
CA SER A 504 -15.79 47.46 -27.21
C SER A 504 -15.03 48.68 -27.71
N LYS A 505 -14.42 48.61 -28.91
CA LYS A 505 -13.70 49.74 -29.52
C LYS A 505 -14.64 50.91 -29.76
N ASN A 506 -15.80 50.65 -30.36
CA ASN A 506 -16.82 51.66 -30.63
C ASN A 506 -17.32 52.33 -29.34
N LEU A 507 -17.62 51.54 -28.30
CA LEU A 507 -18.09 52.07 -27.01
C LEU A 507 -17.01 52.87 -26.27
N LYS A 508 -15.73 52.45 -26.35
CA LYS A 508 -14.61 53.22 -25.77
C LYS A 508 -14.43 54.58 -26.46
N ASN A 509 -14.49 54.60 -27.79
CA ASN A 509 -14.42 55.85 -28.55
C ASN A 509 -15.57 56.78 -28.17
N LYS A 510 -16.81 56.25 -28.08
CA LYS A 510 -17.97 57.01 -27.63
C LYS A 510 -17.81 57.56 -26.20
N LYS A 511 -17.25 56.77 -25.28
CA LYS A 511 -16.95 57.21 -23.92
C LYS A 511 -15.95 58.38 -23.90
N ILE A 512 -14.89 58.29 -24.69
CA ILE A 512 -13.87 59.35 -24.80
C ILE A 512 -14.51 60.64 -25.36
N GLN A 513 -15.37 60.52 -26.36
CA GLN A 513 -16.09 61.65 -26.94
C GLN A 513 -16.99 62.35 -25.91
N ILE A 514 -17.76 61.58 -25.13
CA ILE A 514 -18.62 62.12 -24.06
C ILE A 514 -17.77 62.83 -22.98
N LEU A 515 -16.62 62.26 -22.58
CA LEU A 515 -15.74 62.87 -21.59
C LEU A 515 -15.17 64.21 -22.07
N LYS A 516 -14.76 64.31 -23.34
CA LYS A 516 -14.29 65.57 -23.94
C LYS A 516 -15.39 66.64 -23.91
N GLN A 517 -16.63 66.27 -24.27
CA GLN A 517 -17.77 67.19 -24.21
C GLN A 517 -18.10 67.64 -22.79
N MET A 518 -18.01 66.74 -21.80
CA MET A 518 -18.21 67.09 -20.40
C MET A 518 -17.16 68.09 -19.90
N GLN A 519 -15.88 67.89 -20.24
CA GLN A 519 -14.80 68.82 -19.88
C GLN A 519 -15.03 70.22 -20.48
N GLN A 520 -15.46 70.30 -21.75
CA GLN A 520 -15.78 71.56 -22.40
C GLN A 520 -16.93 72.31 -21.69
N LEU A 521 -17.99 71.59 -21.30
CA LEU A 521 -19.11 72.18 -20.57
C LEU A 521 -18.75 72.57 -19.13
N GLU A 522 -17.87 71.83 -18.46
CA GLU A 522 -17.37 72.20 -17.13
C GLU A 522 -16.58 73.51 -17.20
N PHE A 523 -15.69 73.65 -18.18
CA PHE A 523 -14.95 74.90 -18.40
C PHE A 523 -15.89 76.08 -18.69
N ALA A 524 -16.86 75.91 -19.58
CA ALA A 524 -17.86 76.94 -19.88
C ALA A 524 -18.70 77.32 -18.64
N ALA A 525 -19.06 76.35 -17.81
CA ALA A 525 -19.79 76.60 -16.56
C ALA A 525 -18.94 77.41 -15.57
N THR A 526 -17.64 77.11 -15.43
CA THR A 526 -16.75 77.86 -14.53
C THR A 526 -16.56 79.31 -14.96
N GLU A 527 -16.44 79.58 -16.26
CA GLU A 527 -16.35 80.94 -16.79
C GLU A 527 -17.62 81.74 -16.52
N ILE A 528 -18.80 81.14 -16.73
CA ILE A 528 -20.08 81.81 -16.44
C ILE A 528 -20.25 82.08 -14.94
N LEU A 529 -19.83 81.17 -14.07
CA LEU A 529 -19.86 81.40 -12.62
C LEU A 529 -18.95 82.57 -12.22
N LYS A 530 -17.76 82.67 -12.83
CA LYS A 530 -16.85 83.81 -12.63
C LYS A 530 -17.48 85.12 -13.09
N GLN A 531 -18.05 85.16 -14.29
CA GLN A 531 -18.77 86.34 -14.82
C GLN A 531 -19.94 86.75 -13.91
N LYS A 532 -20.73 85.78 -13.43
CA LYS A 532 -21.85 86.03 -12.52
C LYS A 532 -21.38 86.60 -11.17
N SER A 533 -20.24 86.15 -10.65
CA SER A 533 -19.66 86.69 -9.41
C SER A 533 -19.20 88.15 -9.56
N GLN A 534 -18.55 88.49 -10.68
CA GLN A 534 -18.13 89.85 -11.02
C GLN A 534 -19.33 90.76 -11.24
N LEU A 535 -20.36 90.29 -11.96
CA LEU A 535 -21.57 91.07 -12.18
C LEU A 535 -22.32 91.33 -10.87
N LYS A 536 -22.33 90.37 -9.94
CA LYS A 536 -22.94 90.53 -8.62
C LYS A 536 -22.24 91.61 -7.79
N SER A 537 -20.89 91.65 -7.79
CA SER A 537 -20.16 92.70 -7.07
C SER A 537 -20.41 94.09 -7.68
N LEU A 538 -20.45 94.18 -9.02
CA LEU A 538 -20.77 95.43 -9.73
C LEU A 538 -22.18 95.94 -9.45
N ILE A 539 -23.19 95.06 -9.48
CA ILE A 539 -24.57 95.42 -9.14
C ILE A 539 -24.64 95.94 -7.70
N ASN A 540 -24.00 95.26 -6.75
CA ASN A 540 -23.99 95.69 -5.35
C ASN A 540 -23.37 97.08 -5.17
N ALA A 541 -22.23 97.34 -5.83
CA ALA A 541 -21.56 98.65 -5.79
C ALA A 541 -22.41 99.77 -6.43
N ASN A 542 -23.12 99.46 -7.51
CA ASN A 542 -24.03 100.42 -8.15
C ASN A 542 -25.28 100.69 -7.30
N ILE A 543 -25.82 99.68 -6.59
CA ILE A 543 -26.95 99.85 -5.66
C ILE A 543 -26.54 100.74 -4.48
N THR A 544 -25.36 100.52 -3.89
CA THR A 544 -24.88 101.38 -2.78
C THR A 544 -24.74 102.83 -3.24
N LYS A 545 -24.13 103.05 -4.41
CA LYS A 545 -23.98 104.39 -5.01
C LYS A 545 -25.33 105.04 -5.32
N PHE A 546 -26.29 104.28 -5.85
CA PHE A 546 -27.64 104.78 -6.12
C PHE A 546 -28.36 105.20 -4.83
N ASN A 547 -28.26 104.42 -3.76
CA ASN A 547 -28.87 104.74 -2.47
C ASN A 547 -28.25 105.99 -1.83
N GLU A 548 -26.94 106.16 -1.94
CA GLU A 548 -26.24 107.38 -1.50
C GLU A 548 -26.75 108.61 -2.27
N LEU A 549 -26.78 108.56 -3.59
CA LEU A 549 -27.30 109.66 -4.42
C LEU A 549 -28.78 109.97 -4.13
N LYS A 550 -29.59 108.94 -3.87
CA LYS A 550 -31.00 109.09 -3.49
C LYS A 550 -31.16 109.82 -2.16
N GLN A 551 -30.30 109.54 -1.18
CA GLN A 551 -30.28 110.26 0.09
C GLN A 551 -29.90 111.74 -0.12
N PHE A 552 -28.85 112.01 -0.90
CA PHE A 552 -28.42 113.38 -1.23
C PHE A 552 -29.48 114.16 -1.99
N PHE A 553 -30.17 113.50 -2.93
CA PHE A 553 -31.27 114.11 -3.68
C PHE A 553 -32.45 114.44 -2.77
N LYS A 554 -32.81 113.57 -1.81
CA LYS A 554 -33.87 113.85 -0.82
C LYS A 554 -33.52 115.05 0.06
N ILE A 555 -32.28 115.12 0.53
CA ILE A 555 -31.78 116.27 1.30
C ILE A 555 -31.88 117.56 0.48
N GLY A 556 -31.43 117.54 -0.79
CA GLY A 556 -31.54 118.70 -1.66
C GLY A 556 -32.98 119.10 -2.00
N GLN A 557 -33.90 118.14 -2.14
CA GLN A 557 -35.33 118.44 -2.31
C GLN A 557 -35.96 119.09 -1.08
N GLU A 558 -35.60 118.66 0.13
CA GLU A 558 -36.07 119.34 1.34
C GLU A 558 -35.50 120.76 1.44
N LEU A 559 -34.23 120.97 1.07
CA LEU A 559 -33.65 122.31 0.97
C LEU A 559 -34.34 123.20 -0.08
N LEU A 560 -34.79 122.62 -1.21
CA LEU A 560 -35.58 123.34 -2.20
C LEU A 560 -36.98 123.66 -1.68
N LYS A 561 -37.66 122.70 -1.02
CA LYS A 561 -38.99 122.92 -0.42
C LYS A 561 -38.96 123.99 0.66
N THR A 562 -37.94 124.01 1.50
CA THR A 562 -37.78 125.08 2.50
C THR A 562 -37.58 126.40 1.79
N LYS A 563 -36.68 126.48 0.80
CA LYS A 563 -36.48 127.67 -0.03
C LYS A 563 -37.78 128.17 -0.68
N ASP A 564 -38.52 127.30 -1.37
CA ASP A 564 -39.76 127.64 -2.07
C ASP A 564 -40.90 128.04 -1.11
N SER A 565 -40.97 127.42 0.08
CA SER A 565 -41.93 127.79 1.13
C SER A 565 -41.66 129.19 1.68
N PHE A 566 -40.39 129.59 1.74
CA PHE A 566 -39.99 130.94 2.11
C PHE A 566 -40.21 131.96 0.98
N GLU A 567 -40.07 131.57 -0.30
CA GLU A 567 -40.36 132.46 -1.45
C GLU A 567 -41.86 132.72 -1.64
N LYS A 568 -42.73 131.73 -1.40
CA LYS A 568 -44.20 131.87 -1.53
C LYS A 568 -44.85 132.76 -0.46
N GLN A 569 -44.15 133.10 0.63
CA GLN A 569 -44.64 134.02 1.66
C GLN A 569 -44.43 135.51 1.32
N GLY A 570 -43.97 135.85 0.11
CA GLY A 570 -44.15 137.18 -0.48
C GLY A 570 -43.36 138.37 0.10
N GLU A 571 -42.65 138.24 1.23
CA GLU A 571 -42.03 139.40 1.91
C GLU A 571 -40.57 139.25 2.39
N LYS A 572 -39.70 138.42 1.81
CA LYS A 572 -38.28 138.30 2.25
C LYS A 572 -37.27 138.02 1.13
N THR A 573 -36.06 138.62 1.20
CA THR A 573 -34.94 138.45 0.23
C THR A 573 -33.85 137.51 0.77
N PHE A 574 -33.29 136.66 -0.11
CA PHE A 574 -32.21 135.73 0.23
C PHE A 574 -30.82 136.34 0.00
N VAL A 575 -29.91 136.24 0.97
CA VAL A 575 -28.49 136.63 0.83
C VAL A 575 -27.59 135.42 1.04
N ALA A 576 -26.79 135.07 0.03
CA ALA A 576 -25.86 133.95 0.08
C ALA A 576 -24.44 134.41 0.46
N LEU A 577 -23.98 134.06 1.66
CA LEU A 577 -22.65 134.44 2.19
C LEU A 577 -21.66 133.26 2.15
N SER A 578 -20.35 133.56 2.11
CA SER A 578 -19.29 132.55 2.28
C SER A 578 -19.27 132.04 3.72
N TYR A 579 -18.81 130.80 3.94
CA TYR A 579 -18.81 130.16 5.27
C TYR A 579 -18.11 131.02 6.34
N GLU A 580 -16.96 131.60 5.99
CA GLU A 580 -16.21 132.51 6.87
C GLU A 580 -16.99 133.79 7.22
N LYS A 581 -17.74 134.37 6.27
CA LYS A 581 -18.54 135.59 6.51
C LYS A 581 -19.85 135.34 7.26
N LEU A 582 -20.33 134.09 7.27
CA LEU A 582 -21.56 133.68 7.96
C LEU A 582 -21.28 133.39 9.44
N LEU A 583 -20.07 132.90 9.75
CA LEU A 583 -19.56 132.77 11.12
C LEU A 583 -19.36 134.14 11.79
N THR A 584 -18.69 135.08 11.10
CA THR A 584 -18.42 136.42 11.65
C THR A 584 -19.67 137.29 11.85
N MET A 585 -20.77 137.03 11.11
CA MET A 585 -22.07 137.70 11.26
C MET A 585 -22.95 137.10 12.37
N ASN A 586 -22.80 135.80 12.68
CA ASN A 586 -23.48 135.20 13.84
C ASN A 586 -22.85 135.61 15.17
N GLU A 587 -21.56 135.94 15.20
CA GLU A 587 -20.84 136.41 16.39
C GLU A 587 -21.00 137.92 16.67
N SER A 588 -21.49 138.71 15.70
CA SER A 588 -21.66 140.18 15.82
C SER A 588 -23.12 140.65 15.95
N ALA A 589 -24.07 139.71 16.12
CA ALA A 589 -25.52 139.97 16.12
C ALA A 589 -26.13 140.35 17.48
N GLU A 590 -25.34 140.51 18.56
CA GLU A 590 -25.88 140.82 19.90
C GLU A 590 -26.00 142.33 20.23
N GLU A 591 -25.39 143.25 19.47
CA GLU A 591 -25.48 144.69 19.74
C GLU A 591 -25.70 145.55 18.47
N LYS A 592 -26.92 145.46 17.91
CA LYS A 592 -27.71 146.54 17.24
C LYS A 592 -28.83 145.90 16.42
N THR A 593 -30.02 146.45 16.56
CA THR A 593 -31.33 145.94 16.10
C THR A 593 -31.39 145.56 14.60
N ILE A 594 -31.09 144.29 14.28
CA ILE A 594 -31.48 143.59 13.05
C ILE A 594 -32.09 142.25 13.45
N ASN A 595 -33.38 142.05 13.17
CA ASN A 595 -34.11 140.84 13.57
C ASN A 595 -33.88 139.70 12.54
N ILE A 596 -32.91 138.82 12.80
CA ILE A 596 -32.60 137.64 11.98
C ILE A 596 -33.49 136.47 12.41
N ASN A 597 -34.49 136.10 11.61
CA ASN A 597 -35.54 135.17 12.06
C ASN A 597 -35.36 133.67 11.70
N SER A 598 -34.25 133.23 11.08
CA SER A 598 -33.82 131.80 11.06
C SER A 598 -32.59 131.61 10.17
N SER A 599 -31.56 130.89 10.64
CA SER A 599 -30.40 130.45 9.83
C SER A 599 -30.46 128.94 9.59
N ILE A 600 -30.23 128.48 8.36
CA ILE A 600 -30.15 127.05 8.06
C ILE A 600 -28.73 126.56 8.42
N PRO A 601 -28.58 125.62 9.38
CA PRO A 601 -27.26 125.14 9.79
C PRO A 601 -26.56 124.39 8.66
N ASN A 602 -25.23 124.55 8.58
CA ASN A 602 -24.41 123.86 7.59
C ASN A 602 -24.32 122.35 7.95
N PRO A 603 -24.24 121.42 6.98
CA PRO A 603 -24.12 119.99 7.27
C PRO A 603 -22.84 119.66 8.04
N SER A 604 -22.85 118.54 8.77
CA SER A 604 -21.69 118.07 9.54
C SER A 604 -20.44 117.91 8.65
N PRO A 605 -19.21 118.03 9.18
CA PRO A 605 -17.98 117.98 8.39
C PRO A 605 -17.84 116.70 7.55
N GLU A 606 -18.33 115.56 8.03
CA GLU A 606 -18.34 114.30 7.29
C GLU A 606 -19.35 114.30 6.15
N MET A 607 -20.57 114.81 6.38
CA MET A 607 -21.58 114.97 5.34
C MET A 607 -21.14 116.00 4.30
N PHE A 608 -20.49 117.07 4.73
CA PHE A 608 -19.91 118.09 3.86
C PHE A 608 -18.78 117.52 2.98
N LYS A 609 -17.84 116.75 3.57
CA LYS A 609 -16.82 116.02 2.80
C LYS A 609 -17.43 115.02 1.81
N LYS A 610 -18.48 114.28 2.20
CA LYS A 610 -19.20 113.37 1.31
C LYS A 610 -19.95 114.10 0.19
N MET A 611 -20.60 115.23 0.48
CA MET A 611 -21.25 116.08 -0.52
C MET A 611 -20.24 116.68 -1.50
N ILE A 612 -19.08 117.14 -1.01
CA ILE A 612 -17.98 117.61 -1.86
C ILE A 612 -17.40 116.46 -2.69
N ALA A 613 -17.22 115.27 -2.12
CA ALA A 613 -16.76 114.09 -2.85
C ALA A 613 -17.76 113.69 -3.96
N VAL A 614 -19.06 113.75 -3.68
CA VAL A 614 -20.11 113.53 -4.69
C VAL A 614 -20.05 114.61 -5.76
N VAL A 615 -20.07 115.91 -5.41
CA VAL A 615 -20.01 117.01 -6.40
C VAL A 615 -18.71 117.01 -7.22
N SER A 616 -17.58 116.65 -6.62
CA SER A 616 -16.29 116.55 -7.33
C SER A 616 -16.17 115.29 -8.19
N ASN A 617 -16.72 114.14 -7.75
CA ASN A 617 -16.80 112.94 -8.57
C ASN A 617 -17.80 113.09 -9.72
N LEU A 618 -18.91 113.80 -9.50
CA LEU A 618 -19.88 114.16 -10.53
C LEU A 618 -19.26 115.06 -11.61
N ARG A 619 -18.41 116.04 -11.22
CA ARG A 619 -17.59 116.81 -12.18
C ARG A 619 -16.57 115.96 -12.96
N LYS A 620 -16.06 114.87 -12.38
CA LYS A 620 -15.15 113.94 -13.07
C LYS A 620 -15.90 113.01 -14.04
N GLU A 621 -17.17 112.71 -13.79
CA GLU A 621 -17.99 111.87 -14.67
C GLU A 621 -18.31 112.55 -16.01
N ASP A 622 -18.38 113.89 -16.08
CA ASP A 622 -18.51 114.64 -17.35
C ASP A 622 -17.25 114.57 -18.23
N ILE A 623 -16.06 114.37 -17.63
CA ILE A 623 -14.81 114.15 -18.37
C ILE A 623 -14.64 112.65 -18.73
N GLY A 624 -15.38 111.76 -18.07
CA GLY A 624 -15.30 110.31 -18.25
C GLY A 624 -16.23 109.73 -19.33
N PHE A 625 -17.11 110.52 -19.94
CA PHE A 625 -18.06 110.03 -20.95
C PHE A 625 -17.54 110.15 -22.40
N PHE A 626 -16.37 110.75 -22.63
CA PHE A 626 -15.77 110.86 -23.97
C PHE A 626 -14.28 110.52 -24.08
N ALA A 627 -13.64 109.97 -23.04
CA ALA A 627 -12.22 109.63 -23.10
C ALA A 627 -11.88 108.28 -22.45
N THR A 628 -12.13 107.18 -23.17
CA THR A 628 -11.23 106.00 -23.20
C THR A 628 -11.30 105.33 -24.58
N THR A 629 -10.83 106.03 -25.62
CA THR A 629 -9.94 105.39 -26.58
C THR A 629 -8.53 105.68 -26.10
N GLU A 630 -7.98 104.80 -25.26
CA GLU A 630 -6.56 104.88 -24.93
C GLU A 630 -5.75 104.36 -26.12
N ASN A 631 -5.13 105.31 -26.81
CA ASN A 631 -3.73 105.15 -27.19
C ASN A 631 -2.96 106.47 -27.00
N LYS A 632 -1.99 106.39 -26.08
CA LYS A 632 -0.69 107.07 -26.00
C LYS A 632 -0.58 108.55 -25.58
N GLY A 633 0.25 108.73 -24.54
CA GLY A 633 1.32 109.74 -24.49
C GLY A 633 0.96 111.08 -23.86
N GLN A 634 1.63 111.44 -22.76
CA GLN A 634 1.79 112.82 -22.33
C GLN A 634 3.24 113.11 -22.01
N ASN A 635 3.74 114.17 -22.62
CA ASN A 635 4.93 114.93 -22.23
C ASN A 635 4.46 116.37 -21.91
N THR A 636 4.88 116.86 -20.75
CA THR A 636 5.37 118.22 -20.44
C THR A 636 4.54 119.51 -20.63
N LEU A 637 4.45 120.21 -19.49
CA LEU A 637 4.74 121.64 -19.18
C LEU A 637 3.67 122.76 -19.22
N SER A 638 3.63 123.44 -18.05
CA SER A 638 3.50 124.89 -17.77
C SER A 638 2.22 125.69 -18.11
N ASN A 639 1.73 126.47 -17.13
CA ASN A 639 1.86 127.94 -17.17
C ASN A 639 1.42 128.66 -15.87
N ARG A 640 1.95 129.88 -15.72
CA ARG A 640 1.97 130.79 -14.55
C ARG A 640 1.04 132.01 -14.80
N SER A 641 0.41 132.53 -13.72
CA SER A 641 -0.13 133.91 -13.52
C SER A 641 -1.31 134.38 -14.42
N LYS A 642 -2.22 135.31 -14.05
CA LYS A 642 -2.19 136.49 -13.16
C LYS A 642 -3.62 137.12 -13.00
N SER A 643 -3.88 137.75 -11.83
CA SER A 643 -4.60 139.04 -11.57
C SER A 643 -6.07 139.28 -11.99
N THR A 644 -7.03 139.47 -11.06
CA THR A 644 -7.61 140.71 -10.43
C THR A 644 -8.63 141.49 -11.28
N GLU A 645 -9.84 141.67 -10.74
CA GLU A 645 -10.79 142.81 -10.90
C GLU A 645 -11.97 142.55 -9.94
N ASN A 646 -11.94 143.16 -8.74
CA ASN A 646 -12.62 144.40 -8.30
C ASN A 646 -14.16 144.24 -8.19
N GLU A 647 -14.75 144.31 -6.99
CA GLU A 647 -15.05 145.55 -6.25
C GLU A 647 -15.84 146.55 -7.08
N GLU A 648 -17.16 146.38 -7.05
CA GLU A 648 -18.17 147.43 -7.18
C GLU A 648 -19.53 146.81 -6.79
N ILE A 649 -20.50 147.61 -6.37
CA ILE A 649 -21.79 147.24 -5.74
C ILE A 649 -21.71 147.08 -4.21
N LEU A 650 -21.38 148.16 -3.49
CA LEU A 650 -21.74 148.31 -2.07
C LEU A 650 -22.03 149.75 -1.63
N ASN A 651 -22.49 150.62 -2.55
CA ASN A 651 -22.77 152.03 -2.24
C ASN A 651 -24.23 152.50 -2.32
N ASP A 652 -25.21 151.66 -2.66
CA ASP A 652 -26.60 152.13 -2.89
C ASP A 652 -27.64 151.67 -1.86
N ILE A 653 -27.29 151.55 -0.58
CA ILE A 653 -28.30 151.29 0.47
C ILE A 653 -28.03 152.15 1.71
N SER A 654 -28.34 153.44 1.61
CA SER A 654 -28.76 154.21 2.79
C SER A 654 -29.91 155.15 2.41
N THR A 655 -30.88 155.22 3.32
CA THR A 655 -32.06 156.12 3.35
C THR A 655 -33.31 155.69 2.57
N THR A 656 -34.12 154.81 3.15
CA THR A 656 -35.49 155.12 3.64
C THR A 656 -36.15 153.87 4.24
N LYS A 657 -36.92 154.07 5.31
CA LYS A 657 -37.48 153.06 6.20
C LYS A 657 -38.54 152.20 5.51
N ASN A 658 -38.32 150.89 5.41
CA ASN A 658 -39.34 149.83 5.49
C ASN A 658 -38.68 148.49 5.83
N GLN A 659 -39.14 147.87 6.93
CA GLN A 659 -38.57 146.66 7.52
C GLN A 659 -38.89 145.42 6.66
N LYS A 660 -37.86 144.76 6.10
CA LYS A 660 -37.95 143.41 5.52
C LYS A 660 -36.95 142.47 6.22
N ALA A 661 -37.38 141.27 6.59
CA ALA A 661 -36.55 140.30 7.31
C ALA A 661 -35.67 139.46 6.35
N ILE A 662 -34.40 139.23 6.73
CA ILE A 662 -33.37 138.60 5.90
C ILE A 662 -33.13 137.15 6.35
N VAL A 663 -32.99 136.20 5.41
CA VAL A 663 -32.65 134.78 5.67
C VAL A 663 -31.31 134.43 5.04
N LEU A 664 -30.41 133.82 5.82
CA LEU A 664 -29.01 133.52 5.44
C LEU A 664 -28.85 132.05 5.03
N LEU A 665 -28.28 131.81 3.84
CA LEU A 665 -27.96 130.49 3.30
C LEU A 665 -26.48 130.44 2.88
N SER A 666 -25.78 129.32 3.14
CA SER A 666 -24.40 129.17 2.69
C SER A 666 -24.31 129.13 1.16
N LYS A 667 -23.32 129.81 0.57
CA LYS A 667 -23.04 129.74 -0.89
C LYS A 667 -22.92 128.30 -1.40
N PHE A 668 -22.45 127.36 -0.59
CA PHE A 668 -22.32 125.95 -0.95
C PHE A 668 -23.68 125.25 -1.05
N LEU A 669 -24.56 125.41 -0.06
CA LEU A 669 -25.90 124.82 -0.10
C LEU A 669 -26.73 125.41 -1.24
N ASN A 670 -26.60 126.71 -1.52
CA ASN A 670 -27.23 127.34 -2.67
C ASN A 670 -26.71 126.77 -4.01
N LYS A 671 -25.39 126.56 -4.13
CA LYS A 671 -24.79 125.88 -5.29
C LYS A 671 -25.20 124.40 -5.37
N PHE A 672 -25.36 123.71 -4.25
CA PHE A 672 -25.79 122.31 -4.19
C PHE A 672 -27.22 122.12 -4.73
N ILE A 673 -28.11 123.09 -4.47
CA ILE A 673 -29.47 123.10 -5.04
C ILE A 673 -29.42 123.11 -6.58
N LEU A 674 -28.47 123.85 -7.19
CA LEU A 674 -28.27 123.86 -8.65
C LEU A 674 -27.81 122.50 -9.22
N PHE A 675 -27.26 121.60 -8.39
CA PHE A 675 -26.85 120.25 -8.80
C PHE A 675 -27.97 119.20 -8.71
N LEU A 676 -29.17 119.55 -8.23
CA LEU A 676 -30.31 118.62 -8.15
C LEU A 676 -30.70 118.00 -9.51
N PRO A 677 -30.79 118.75 -10.62
CA PRO A 677 -31.06 118.18 -11.94
C PRO A 677 -29.98 117.17 -12.36
N PHE A 678 -28.72 117.44 -12.01
CA PHE A 678 -27.59 116.56 -12.30
C PHE A 678 -27.67 115.28 -11.46
N LEU A 679 -27.95 115.38 -10.15
CA LEU A 679 -28.18 114.21 -9.29
C LEU A 679 -29.34 113.35 -9.80
N LYS A 680 -30.42 113.98 -10.30
CA LYS A 680 -31.54 113.27 -10.94
C LYS A 680 -31.08 112.51 -12.19
N ASN A 681 -30.33 113.15 -13.08
CA ASN A 681 -29.80 112.53 -14.29
C ASN A 681 -28.79 111.40 -13.96
N SER A 682 -27.91 111.58 -12.96
CA SER A 682 -26.98 110.55 -12.48
C SER A 682 -27.72 109.35 -11.86
N MET A 683 -28.82 109.59 -11.15
CA MET A 683 -29.68 108.50 -10.65
C MET A 683 -30.42 107.78 -11.79
N GLU A 684 -30.94 108.50 -12.79
CA GLU A 684 -31.62 107.92 -13.95
C GLU A 684 -30.65 107.07 -14.80
N THR A 685 -29.44 107.57 -15.07
CA THR A 685 -28.38 106.83 -15.76
C THR A 685 -27.91 105.60 -14.98
N LEU A 686 -27.76 105.69 -13.66
CA LEU A 686 -27.45 104.54 -12.80
C LEU A 686 -28.60 103.52 -12.78
N ASN A 687 -29.86 103.96 -12.78
CA ASN A 687 -31.02 103.08 -12.83
C ASN A 687 -31.09 102.34 -14.18
N LEU A 688 -30.81 103.03 -15.30
CA LEU A 688 -30.68 102.39 -16.61
C LEU A 688 -29.54 101.37 -16.63
N ARG A 689 -28.38 101.70 -16.05
CA ARG A 689 -27.25 100.77 -15.92
C ARG A 689 -27.58 99.56 -15.05
N LEU A 690 -28.28 99.75 -13.93
CA LEU A 690 -28.74 98.65 -13.06
C LEU A 690 -29.73 97.73 -13.80
N ARG A 691 -30.70 98.30 -14.53
CA ARG A 691 -31.63 97.52 -15.38
C ARG A 691 -30.90 96.71 -16.45
N GLN A 692 -29.88 97.28 -17.10
CA GLN A 692 -29.05 96.57 -18.06
C GLN A 692 -28.27 95.42 -17.40
N GLN A 693 -27.68 95.65 -16.22
CA GLN A 693 -26.96 94.62 -15.47
C GLN A 693 -27.89 93.51 -14.96
N GLU A 694 -29.13 93.82 -14.58
CA GLU A 694 -30.14 92.83 -14.23
C GLU A 694 -30.54 91.97 -15.42
N LYS A 695 -30.73 92.57 -16.61
CA LYS A 695 -30.94 91.81 -17.86
C LYS A 695 -29.77 90.86 -18.13
N MET A 696 -28.54 91.34 -18.08
CA MET A 696 -27.33 90.52 -18.22
C MET A 696 -27.28 89.37 -17.21
N ARG A 697 -27.71 89.61 -15.96
CA ARG A 697 -27.79 88.57 -14.91
C ARG A 697 -28.83 87.51 -15.24
N THR A 698 -30.00 87.89 -15.77
CA THR A 698 -31.03 86.93 -16.18
C THR A 698 -30.58 86.09 -17.38
N GLU A 699 -29.90 86.69 -18.35
CA GLU A 699 -29.33 86.00 -19.50
C GLU A 699 -28.27 84.98 -19.06
N LEU A 700 -27.33 85.38 -18.21
CA LEU A 700 -26.31 84.48 -17.63
C LEU A 700 -26.92 83.34 -16.80
N ASN A 701 -28.03 83.58 -16.10
CA ASN A 701 -28.74 82.51 -15.38
C ASN A 701 -29.40 81.52 -16.35
N SER A 702 -29.98 82.01 -17.45
CA SER A 702 -30.60 81.15 -18.47
C SER A 702 -29.57 80.29 -19.19
N THR A 703 -28.40 80.83 -19.52
CA THR A 703 -27.31 80.08 -20.17
C THR A 703 -26.71 79.05 -19.22
N PHE A 704 -26.54 79.40 -17.94
CA PHE A 704 -26.11 78.45 -16.91
C PHE A 704 -27.10 77.29 -16.73
N ALA A 705 -28.41 77.56 -16.75
CA ALA A 705 -29.44 76.52 -16.67
C ALA A 705 -29.36 75.55 -17.86
N LYS A 706 -29.22 76.06 -19.09
CA LYS A 706 -29.03 75.25 -20.30
C LYS A 706 -27.78 74.36 -20.22
N ILE A 707 -26.66 74.90 -19.71
CA ILE A 707 -25.42 74.13 -19.52
C ILE A 707 -25.60 73.04 -18.46
N SER A 708 -26.29 73.34 -17.35
CA SER A 708 -26.58 72.37 -16.29
C SER A 708 -27.44 71.21 -16.81
N GLU A 709 -28.44 71.49 -17.65
CA GLU A 709 -29.28 70.47 -18.27
C GLU A 709 -28.48 69.59 -19.26
N ALA A 710 -27.64 70.20 -20.10
CA ALA A 710 -26.73 69.49 -21.00
C ALA A 710 -25.72 68.60 -20.25
N GLN A 711 -25.20 69.05 -19.10
CA GLN A 711 -24.34 68.24 -18.23
C GLN A 711 -25.08 67.02 -17.65
N LYS A 712 -26.36 67.17 -17.29
CA LYS A 712 -27.19 66.08 -16.76
C LYS A 712 -27.42 64.99 -17.81
N SER A 713 -27.80 65.38 -19.04
CA SER A 713 -28.03 64.43 -20.14
C SER A 713 -26.75 63.69 -20.56
N LEU A 714 -25.60 64.37 -20.60
CA LEU A 714 -24.30 63.74 -20.86
C LEU A 714 -23.87 62.78 -19.75
N LYS A 715 -24.12 63.10 -18.47
CA LYS A 715 -23.90 62.18 -17.35
C LYS A 715 -24.72 60.90 -17.48
N GLU A 716 -25.97 60.98 -17.95
CA GLU A 716 -26.81 59.80 -18.20
C GLU A 716 -26.29 58.96 -19.38
N LEU A 717 -25.89 59.61 -20.48
CA LEU A 717 -25.27 58.93 -21.62
C LEU A 717 -23.94 58.25 -21.23
N TYR A 718 -23.14 58.89 -20.38
CA TYR A 718 -21.93 58.29 -19.82
C TYR A 718 -22.26 57.03 -19.00
N LYS A 719 -23.26 57.09 -18.10
CA LYS A 719 -23.71 55.91 -17.34
C LYS A 719 -24.17 54.77 -18.25
N LYS A 720 -24.97 55.07 -19.29
CA LYS A 720 -25.43 54.08 -20.28
C LYS A 720 -24.27 53.46 -21.08
N THR A 721 -23.27 54.24 -21.49
CA THR A 721 -22.12 53.70 -22.23
C THR A 721 -21.21 52.84 -21.35
N VAL A 722 -21.02 53.21 -20.08
CA VAL A 722 -20.27 52.42 -19.10
C VAL A 722 -20.99 51.09 -18.79
N SER A 723 -22.32 51.08 -18.64
CA SER A 723 -23.07 49.84 -18.41
C SER A 723 -22.98 48.90 -19.61
N GLN A 724 -23.08 49.41 -20.84
CA GLN A 724 -22.88 48.61 -22.06
C GLN A 724 -21.45 48.03 -22.16
N LEU A 725 -20.43 48.81 -21.79
CA LEU A 725 -19.05 48.30 -21.70
C LEU A 725 -18.91 47.16 -20.68
N SER A 726 -19.61 47.25 -19.54
CA SER A 726 -19.60 46.19 -18.52
C SER A 726 -20.22 44.89 -19.03
N ILE A 727 -21.29 44.97 -19.83
CA ILE A 727 -21.95 43.82 -20.48
C ILE A 727 -21.02 43.18 -21.52
N VAL A 728 -20.32 43.98 -22.32
CA VAL A 728 -19.33 43.46 -23.28
C VAL A 728 -18.18 42.76 -22.53
N PHE A 729 -17.73 43.32 -21.41
CA PHE A 729 -16.68 42.72 -20.58
C PHE A 729 -17.10 41.38 -19.96
N SER A 730 -18.33 41.26 -19.47
CA SER A 730 -18.84 39.99 -18.95
C SER A 730 -18.93 38.91 -20.04
N LYS A 731 -19.35 39.27 -21.26
CA LYS A 731 -19.32 38.37 -22.42
C LYS A 731 -17.90 37.91 -22.78
N PHE A 732 -16.89 38.78 -22.69
CA PHE A 732 -15.48 38.40 -22.87
C PHE A 732 -14.99 37.38 -21.84
N ILE A 733 -15.40 37.51 -20.57
CA ILE A 733 -15.04 36.55 -19.52
C ILE A 733 -15.60 35.16 -19.84
N VAL A 734 -16.84 35.09 -20.30
CA VAL A 734 -17.48 33.82 -20.72
C VAL A 734 -16.70 33.20 -21.90
N GLN A 735 -16.35 34.00 -22.91
CA GLN A 735 -15.58 33.49 -24.05
C GLN A 735 -14.18 33.02 -23.66
N LYS A 736 -13.52 33.71 -22.72
CA LYS A 736 -12.22 33.28 -22.15
C LYS A 736 -12.32 31.90 -21.49
N ASN A 737 -13.40 31.63 -20.76
CA ASN A 737 -13.62 30.32 -20.15
C ASN A 737 -13.91 29.23 -21.19
N ASN A 738 -14.72 29.54 -22.20
CA ASN A 738 -14.99 28.64 -23.33
C ASN A 738 -13.70 28.30 -24.10
N PHE A 739 -12.83 29.28 -24.34
CA PHE A 739 -11.53 29.08 -24.97
C PHE A 739 -10.61 28.18 -24.14
N LYS A 740 -10.54 28.38 -22.81
CA LYS A 740 -9.79 27.48 -21.91
C LYS A 740 -10.28 26.03 -22.00
N LYS A 741 -11.61 25.84 -22.01
CA LYS A 741 -12.25 24.51 -22.14
C LYS A 741 -11.92 23.86 -23.50
N LEU A 742 -11.94 24.63 -24.58
CA LEU A 742 -11.54 24.15 -25.90
C LEU A 742 -10.06 23.74 -25.91
N GLN A 743 -9.18 24.53 -25.30
CA GLN A 743 -7.74 24.23 -25.21
C GLN A 743 -7.48 22.93 -24.44
N THR A 744 -8.18 22.69 -23.32
CA THR A 744 -8.06 21.43 -22.57
C THR A 744 -8.54 20.24 -23.38
N ASN A 745 -9.64 20.39 -24.12
CA ASN A 745 -10.18 19.34 -24.97
C ASN A 745 -9.24 19.00 -26.13
N LEU A 746 -8.62 20.00 -26.76
CA LEU A 746 -7.60 19.79 -27.81
C LEU A 746 -6.36 19.06 -27.28
N LYS A 747 -5.87 19.44 -26.09
CA LYS A 747 -4.75 18.74 -25.42
C LYS A 747 -5.12 17.29 -25.12
N GLN A 748 -6.34 17.04 -24.66
CA GLN A 748 -6.85 15.69 -24.42
C GLN A 748 -6.93 14.88 -25.72
N PHE A 749 -7.48 15.45 -26.78
CA PHE A 749 -7.58 14.81 -28.09
C PHE A 749 -6.19 14.43 -28.64
N ALA A 750 -5.21 15.34 -28.56
CA ALA A 750 -3.83 15.03 -28.93
C ALA A 750 -3.19 13.94 -28.04
N SER A 751 -3.59 13.83 -26.77
CA SER A 751 -3.14 12.74 -25.89
C SER A 751 -3.77 11.40 -26.24
N GLU A 752 -5.03 11.38 -26.68
CA GLU A 752 -5.75 10.19 -27.15
C GLU A 752 -5.09 9.64 -28.43
N GLN A 753 -4.75 10.51 -29.38
CA GLN A 753 -4.01 10.13 -30.59
C GLN A 753 -2.63 9.53 -30.27
N ARG A 754 -1.87 10.15 -29.36
CA ARG A 754 -0.58 9.61 -28.90
C ARG A 754 -0.74 8.27 -28.20
N LEU A 755 -1.79 8.10 -27.40
CA LEU A 755 -2.09 6.82 -26.74
C LEU A 755 -2.35 5.72 -27.78
N LEU A 756 -3.13 5.99 -28.84
CA LEU A 756 -3.36 5.02 -29.92
C LEU A 756 -2.05 4.59 -30.59
N LYS A 757 -1.16 5.54 -30.92
CA LYS A 757 0.17 5.24 -31.49
C LYS A 757 1.05 4.43 -30.52
N PHE A 758 0.84 4.58 -29.21
CA PHE A 758 1.62 3.91 -28.16
C PHE A 758 1.06 2.54 -27.76
N LEU A 759 -0.23 2.26 -27.98
CA LEU A 759 -0.89 1.00 -27.58
C LEU A 759 -0.20 -0.28 -28.10
N PRO A 760 0.25 -0.37 -29.37
CA PRO A 760 0.96 -1.55 -29.85
C PRO A 760 2.29 -1.80 -29.13
N LYS A 761 2.92 -0.75 -28.60
CA LYS A 761 4.19 -0.83 -27.86
C LYS A 761 3.98 -1.17 -26.38
N LEU A 762 2.74 -1.08 -25.87
CA LEU A 762 2.37 -1.44 -24.50
C LEU A 762 2.32 -2.97 -24.33
N ARG A 763 3.48 -3.58 -24.09
CA ARG A 763 3.59 -4.99 -23.69
C ARG A 763 3.07 -5.14 -22.25
N TYR A 764 1.79 -5.45 -22.06
CA TYR A 764 1.26 -5.77 -20.73
C TYR A 764 1.84 -7.13 -20.28
N LEU A 765 2.66 -7.14 -19.24
CA LEU A 765 2.76 -8.34 -18.40
C LEU A 765 1.64 -8.25 -17.34
N PRO A 766 0.76 -9.25 -17.23
CA PRO A 766 0.17 -9.58 -15.94
C PRO A 766 1.32 -10.11 -15.08
N THR A 767 2.15 -9.22 -14.52
CA THR A 767 3.11 -9.64 -13.52
C THR A 767 2.30 -10.07 -12.29
N SER A 768 2.34 -11.35 -11.95
CA SER A 768 1.94 -11.78 -10.61
C SER A 768 2.78 -11.00 -9.59
N GLN A 769 2.28 -10.89 -8.36
CA GLN A 769 3.06 -10.28 -7.28
C GLN A 769 4.44 -10.97 -7.13
N THR A 770 4.53 -12.26 -7.46
CA THR A 770 5.77 -13.03 -7.49
C THR A 770 6.78 -12.49 -8.52
N LYS A 771 6.36 -12.24 -9.76
CA LYS A 771 7.23 -11.64 -10.79
C LYS A 771 7.70 -10.23 -10.43
N MET A 772 6.91 -9.46 -9.68
CA MET A 772 7.36 -8.16 -9.15
C MET A 772 8.50 -8.33 -8.14
N TYR A 773 8.39 -9.28 -7.21
CA TYR A 773 9.47 -9.58 -6.27
C TYR A 773 10.72 -10.06 -7.00
N GLU A 774 10.59 -10.99 -7.96
CA GLU A 774 11.70 -11.50 -8.78
C GLU A 774 12.40 -10.37 -9.54
N THR A 775 11.62 -9.45 -10.14
CA THR A 775 12.17 -8.31 -10.89
C THR A 775 12.92 -7.35 -9.98
N VAL A 776 12.34 -7.03 -8.81
CA VAL A 776 13.01 -6.18 -7.81
C VAL A 776 14.26 -6.87 -7.27
N GLU A 777 14.22 -8.17 -7.02
CA GLU A 777 15.36 -8.96 -6.58
C GLU A 777 16.47 -8.97 -7.63
N LEU A 778 16.13 -9.12 -8.91
CA LEU A 778 17.08 -9.02 -10.02
C LEU A 778 17.71 -7.63 -10.11
N PHE A 779 16.92 -6.56 -9.95
CA PHE A 779 17.44 -5.18 -9.89
C PHE A 779 18.35 -4.96 -8.69
N MET A 780 17.99 -5.47 -7.51
CA MET A 780 18.83 -5.41 -6.31
C MET A 780 20.17 -6.12 -6.55
N LYS A 781 20.13 -7.33 -7.11
CA LYS A 781 21.32 -8.13 -7.42
C LYS A 781 22.21 -7.50 -8.48
N LYS A 782 21.65 -6.85 -9.50
CA LYS A 782 22.40 -6.27 -10.62
C LYS A 782 22.97 -4.88 -10.32
N PHE A 783 22.24 -4.04 -9.58
CA PHE A 783 22.60 -2.62 -9.43
C PHE A 783 23.03 -2.22 -8.01
N VAL A 784 22.59 -2.94 -6.97
CA VAL A 784 22.87 -2.58 -5.57
C VAL A 784 23.98 -3.46 -5.00
N ASP A 785 23.86 -4.77 -5.12
CA ASP A 785 24.77 -5.71 -4.46
C ASP A 785 26.22 -5.75 -5.00
N PRO A 786 26.54 -5.51 -6.29
CA PRO A 786 27.93 -5.60 -6.78
C PRO A 786 28.79 -4.37 -6.44
N LYS A 787 28.19 -3.27 -5.96
CA LYS A 787 28.90 -2.02 -5.59
C LYS A 787 29.05 -1.79 -4.09
N LEU A 788 28.45 -2.62 -3.23
CA LEU A 788 28.69 -2.52 -1.79
C LEU A 788 29.95 -3.33 -1.42
N SER A 789 31.12 -2.75 -1.70
CA SER A 789 32.34 -3.14 -0.97
C SER A 789 32.17 -2.68 0.47
N TYR A 790 32.18 -3.63 1.40
CA TYR A 790 31.90 -3.35 2.81
C TYR A 790 33.20 -2.99 3.52
N PRO A 791 33.35 -1.75 4.04
CA PRO A 791 34.56 -1.33 4.74
C PRO A 791 34.61 -1.89 6.17
N MET A 792 34.32 -3.18 6.35
CA MET A 792 34.39 -3.80 7.68
C MET A 792 35.84 -3.88 8.17
N GLU A 793 36.80 -3.89 7.25
CA GLU A 793 38.23 -3.86 7.57
C GLU A 793 38.71 -2.46 7.96
N GLN A 794 38.11 -1.40 7.40
CA GLN A 794 38.43 0.00 7.76
C GLN A 794 38.11 0.33 9.23
N ILE A 795 37.24 -0.44 9.89
CA ILE A 795 36.95 -0.27 11.34
C ILE A 795 38.23 -0.45 12.15
N TYR A 796 39.06 -1.41 11.77
CA TYR A 796 40.34 -1.67 12.41
C TYR A 796 41.30 -0.52 12.14
N ASP A 797 41.39 -0.11 10.87
CA ASP A 797 42.33 0.91 10.42
C ASP A 797 42.02 2.29 11.03
N GLN A 798 40.74 2.67 11.15
CA GLN A 798 40.31 3.90 11.82
C GLN A 798 40.73 3.96 13.29
N LYS A 799 40.62 2.84 14.02
CA LYS A 799 41.05 2.77 15.43
C LYS A 799 42.57 2.77 15.61
N LEU A 800 43.31 2.42 14.57
CA LEU A 800 44.76 2.27 14.60
C LEU A 800 45.47 3.40 13.85
N LYS A 801 44.75 4.43 13.38
CA LYS A 801 45.26 5.53 12.58
C LYS A 801 46.45 6.26 13.22
N PHE A 802 46.42 6.45 14.54
CA PHE A 802 47.45 7.15 15.31
C PHE A 802 48.54 6.22 15.87
N THR A 803 48.54 4.93 15.50
CA THR A 803 49.54 3.96 15.97
C THR A 803 50.57 3.69 14.88
N SER A 804 51.83 3.47 15.28
CA SER A 804 52.89 3.04 14.35
C SER A 804 52.45 1.82 13.53
N LYS A 805 52.81 1.78 12.24
CA LYS A 805 52.37 0.74 11.29
C LYS A 805 52.61 -0.69 11.80
N LYS A 806 53.75 -0.95 12.46
CA LYS A 806 54.09 -2.25 13.06
C LYS A 806 53.15 -2.62 14.22
N ILE A 807 52.85 -1.67 15.10
CA ILE A 807 51.93 -1.84 16.24
C ILE A 807 50.48 -1.97 15.75
N ALA A 808 50.10 -1.20 14.73
CA ALA A 808 48.79 -1.29 14.08
C ALA A 808 48.56 -2.70 13.52
N ALA A 809 49.53 -3.24 12.78
CA ALA A 809 49.44 -4.58 12.19
C ALA A 809 49.25 -5.68 13.26
N THR A 810 50.05 -5.67 14.32
CA THR A 810 49.95 -6.67 15.41
C THR A 810 48.62 -6.56 16.17
N ARG A 811 48.16 -5.34 16.48
CA ARG A 811 46.84 -5.10 17.11
C ARG A 811 45.68 -5.54 16.22
N LYS A 812 45.75 -5.25 14.92
CA LYS A 812 44.76 -5.68 13.91
C LYS A 812 44.67 -7.21 13.85
N GLN A 813 45.80 -7.91 13.75
CA GLN A 813 45.84 -9.37 13.77
C GLN A 813 45.30 -9.95 15.08
N LYS A 814 45.67 -9.37 16.23
CA LYS A 814 45.16 -9.78 17.55
C LYS A 814 43.63 -9.64 17.60
N TRP A 815 43.08 -8.51 17.16
CA TRP A 815 41.63 -8.31 17.14
C TRP A 815 40.92 -9.24 16.14
N GLN A 816 41.46 -9.44 14.95
CA GLN A 816 40.91 -10.41 13.98
C GLN A 816 40.91 -11.84 14.53
N ARG A 817 41.97 -12.23 15.25
CA ARG A 817 42.05 -13.53 15.93
C ARG A 817 40.99 -13.65 17.02
N LEU A 818 40.79 -12.62 17.85
CA LEU A 818 39.74 -12.59 18.85
C LEU A 818 38.33 -12.62 18.23
N GLU A 819 38.10 -11.90 17.14
CA GLU A 819 36.83 -11.95 16.40
C GLU A 819 36.56 -13.36 15.85
N LYS A 820 37.58 -13.98 15.24
CA LYS A 820 37.49 -15.32 14.65
C LYS A 820 37.11 -16.40 15.67
N TYR A 821 37.65 -16.32 16.90
CA TYR A 821 37.40 -17.34 17.92
C TYR A 821 36.22 -17.02 18.84
N PHE A 822 36.02 -15.76 19.22
CA PHE A 822 35.03 -15.38 20.22
C PHE A 822 33.80 -14.67 19.66
N GLY A 823 33.80 -14.29 18.37
CA GLY A 823 32.71 -13.56 17.72
C GLY A 823 31.33 -14.17 17.98
N GLY A 824 31.21 -15.48 17.86
CA GLY A 824 29.95 -16.22 18.00
C GLY A 824 29.45 -16.41 19.44
N ILE A 825 30.30 -16.19 20.46
CA ILE A 825 29.95 -16.30 21.88
C ILE A 825 29.91 -14.93 22.60
N THR A 826 30.20 -13.83 21.91
CA THR A 826 30.25 -12.49 22.52
C THR A 826 28.98 -12.07 23.26
N LYS A 827 27.81 -12.51 22.78
CA LYS A 827 26.52 -12.26 23.44
C LYS A 827 26.33 -13.03 24.75
N MET A 828 27.10 -14.11 24.97
CA MET A 828 27.13 -14.86 26.24
C MET A 828 27.80 -14.05 27.36
N ALA A 829 28.55 -12.98 27.05
CA ALA A 829 29.22 -12.17 28.07
C ALA A 829 28.29 -11.55 29.13
N LYS A 830 26.98 -11.50 28.84
CA LYS A 830 25.95 -11.05 29.79
C LYS A 830 25.44 -12.16 30.72
N MET A 831 25.95 -13.37 30.57
CA MET A 831 25.46 -14.56 31.29
C MET A 831 26.42 -14.95 32.40
N ASN A 832 25.86 -15.34 33.54
CA ASN A 832 26.61 -15.91 34.65
C ASN A 832 26.88 -17.41 34.42
N THR A 833 27.85 -17.98 35.13
CA THR A 833 28.21 -19.42 35.03
C THR A 833 27.01 -20.34 35.25
N LYS A 834 26.14 -20.03 36.24
CA LYS A 834 24.87 -20.75 36.50
C LYS A 834 23.86 -20.69 35.34
N GLN A 835 23.92 -19.64 34.52
CA GLN A 835 23.06 -19.54 33.33
C GLN A 835 23.69 -20.29 32.15
N ILE A 836 25.01 -20.29 32.04
CA ILE A 836 25.75 -21.03 31.03
C ILE A 836 25.55 -22.55 31.21
N SER A 837 25.58 -23.08 32.43
CA SER A 837 25.29 -24.50 32.69
C SER A 837 23.87 -24.91 32.27
N LYS A 838 22.93 -23.97 32.22
CA LYS A 838 21.56 -24.21 31.73
C LYS A 838 21.45 -24.19 30.21
N ASN A 839 22.50 -23.82 29.48
CA ASN A 839 22.54 -23.87 28.02
C ASN A 839 22.49 -25.31 27.51
N VAL A 840 22.10 -25.45 26.26
CA VAL A 840 22.10 -26.72 25.53
C VAL A 840 23.19 -26.66 24.46
N ALA A 841 24.12 -27.62 24.49
CA ALA A 841 25.17 -27.74 23.49
C ALA A 841 24.68 -28.59 22.32
N ILE A 842 24.95 -28.13 21.09
CA ILE A 842 24.73 -28.87 19.84
C ILE A 842 26.09 -29.01 19.16
N ILE A 843 26.64 -30.22 19.12
CA ILE A 843 28.01 -30.49 18.68
C ILE A 843 28.00 -31.31 17.38
N ILE A 844 28.82 -30.91 16.40
CA ILE A 844 29.05 -31.65 15.15
C ILE A 844 30.56 -31.88 15.02
N GLY A 845 30.97 -33.12 14.76
CA GLY A 845 32.38 -33.50 14.82
C GLY A 845 32.82 -33.81 16.25
N GLN A 846 32.21 -34.82 16.90
CA GLN A 846 32.53 -35.14 18.29
C GLN A 846 34.03 -35.39 18.50
N GLN A 847 34.69 -36.04 17.54
CA GLN A 847 36.10 -36.41 17.63
C GLN A 847 37.01 -35.16 17.64
N GLU A 848 36.72 -34.18 16.80
CA GLU A 848 37.45 -32.92 16.70
C GLU A 848 37.12 -31.98 17.87
N GLU A 849 35.89 -32.04 18.39
CA GLU A 849 35.39 -31.17 19.46
C GLU A 849 35.40 -31.83 20.84
N MET A 850 36.28 -32.80 21.07
CA MET A 850 36.29 -33.57 22.32
C MET A 850 36.49 -32.68 23.56
N ASN A 851 37.30 -31.62 23.45
CA ASN A 851 37.47 -30.62 24.51
C ASN A 851 36.15 -29.92 24.86
N ALA A 852 35.35 -29.57 23.84
CA ALA A 852 34.04 -28.97 24.04
C ALA A 852 33.08 -29.93 24.75
N VAL A 853 33.11 -31.22 24.37
CA VAL A 853 32.31 -32.28 24.99
C VAL A 853 32.67 -32.42 26.47
N HIS A 854 33.95 -32.49 26.81
CA HIS A 854 34.42 -32.61 28.20
C HIS A 854 34.03 -31.39 29.04
N GLU A 855 34.25 -30.18 28.53
CA GLU A 855 33.86 -28.94 29.24
C GLU A 855 32.35 -28.84 29.45
N CYS A 856 31.55 -29.17 28.44
CA CYS A 856 30.09 -29.19 28.55
C CYS A 856 29.62 -30.20 29.61
N ARG A 857 30.22 -31.40 29.65
CA ARG A 857 29.93 -32.41 30.68
C ARG A 857 30.30 -31.92 32.08
N LYS A 858 31.49 -31.32 32.24
CA LYS A 858 31.95 -30.76 33.53
C LYS A 858 31.00 -29.69 34.07
N LEU A 859 30.36 -28.92 33.19
CA LEU A 859 29.36 -27.90 33.54
C LEU A 859 27.92 -28.43 33.68
N GLY A 860 27.68 -29.72 33.43
CA GLY A 860 26.33 -30.30 33.45
C GLY A 860 25.41 -29.85 32.31
N MET A 861 25.98 -29.35 31.20
CA MET A 861 25.21 -28.94 30.03
C MET A 861 24.69 -30.15 29.27
N LYS A 862 23.46 -30.07 28.77
CA LYS A 862 22.88 -31.14 27.93
C LYS A 862 23.45 -31.08 26.51
N ILE A 863 24.00 -32.20 26.06
CA ILE A 863 24.70 -32.33 24.78
C ILE A 863 23.84 -33.07 23.77
N PHE A 864 23.59 -32.43 22.64
CA PHE A 864 23.03 -33.01 21.44
C PHE A 864 24.17 -33.10 20.43
N ALA A 865 24.47 -34.29 19.90
CA ALA A 865 25.57 -34.40 18.95
C ALA A 865 25.25 -35.32 17.78
N VAL A 866 25.79 -34.94 16.62
CA VAL A 866 25.92 -35.86 15.48
C VAL A 866 27.10 -36.78 15.78
N VAL A 867 26.83 -38.08 15.80
CA VAL A 867 27.79 -39.11 16.19
C VAL A 867 28.00 -40.02 14.98
N ASP A 868 29.17 -39.96 14.36
CA ASP A 868 29.54 -40.88 13.29
C ASP A 868 30.10 -42.20 13.87
N THR A 869 30.41 -43.19 13.04
CA THR A 869 30.80 -44.54 13.46
C THR A 869 32.10 -44.57 14.26
N ASN A 870 32.99 -43.58 14.11
CA ASN A 870 34.22 -43.43 14.91
C ASN A 870 34.01 -42.75 16.27
N CYS A 871 32.84 -42.17 16.51
CA CYS A 871 32.52 -41.40 17.70
C CYS A 871 32.02 -42.31 18.85
N ASN A 872 32.10 -41.83 20.10
CA ASN A 872 31.57 -42.55 21.27
C ASN A 872 30.20 -42.00 21.71
N PRO A 873 29.09 -42.73 21.51
CA PRO A 873 27.75 -42.28 21.86
C PRO A 873 27.54 -42.12 23.37
N LYS A 874 28.39 -42.70 24.24
CA LYS A 874 28.28 -42.56 25.70
C LYS A 874 28.61 -41.14 26.19
N PHE A 875 29.29 -40.33 25.37
CA PHE A 875 29.66 -38.98 25.78
C PHE A 875 28.55 -37.93 25.60
N VAL A 876 27.42 -38.30 24.99
CA VAL A 876 26.38 -37.39 24.52
C VAL A 876 25.02 -37.81 25.09
N ASP A 877 24.20 -36.88 25.57
CA ASP A 877 22.87 -37.18 26.12
C ASP A 877 21.86 -37.55 25.02
N HIS A 878 21.86 -36.77 23.93
CA HIS A 878 20.95 -36.95 22.80
C HIS A 878 21.74 -37.15 21.51
N ILE A 879 21.97 -38.41 21.19
CA ILE A 879 22.75 -38.81 20.02
C ILE A 879 21.94 -38.71 18.72
N ILE A 880 22.63 -38.39 17.64
CA ILE A 880 22.08 -38.45 16.28
C ILE A 880 23.08 -39.25 15.44
N PRO A 881 22.90 -40.58 15.28
CA PRO A 881 23.85 -41.40 14.56
C PRO A 881 23.76 -41.08 13.06
N ALA A 882 24.68 -40.27 12.53
CA ALA A 882 24.66 -39.83 11.14
C ALA A 882 26.06 -39.40 10.70
N ASN A 883 26.26 -39.38 9.38
CA ASN A 883 27.45 -38.84 8.74
C ASN A 883 27.67 -37.35 9.09
N ASP A 884 28.80 -37.00 9.68
CA ASP A 884 29.17 -35.62 10.01
C ASP A 884 30.24 -35.02 9.07
N ASP A 885 30.69 -35.76 8.06
CA ASP A 885 31.57 -35.27 6.99
C ASP A 885 30.79 -34.71 5.80
N SER A 886 29.58 -35.22 5.56
CA SER A 886 28.72 -34.77 4.47
C SER A 886 28.08 -33.42 4.79
N ARG A 887 28.42 -32.39 3.99
CA ARG A 887 27.79 -31.07 4.09
C ARG A 887 26.26 -31.14 3.94
N ASN A 888 25.74 -32.04 3.10
CA ASN A 888 24.31 -32.22 2.88
C ASN A 888 23.62 -32.84 4.11
N SER A 889 24.27 -33.81 4.76
CA SER A 889 23.81 -34.40 6.02
C SER A 889 23.72 -33.35 7.11
N ILE A 890 24.81 -32.62 7.37
CA ILE A 890 24.88 -31.55 8.37
C ILE A 890 23.83 -30.47 8.10
N LYS A 891 23.70 -30.04 6.84
CA LYS A 891 22.71 -29.03 6.43
C LYS A 891 21.28 -29.47 6.74
N TYR A 892 20.95 -30.74 6.46
CA TYR A 892 19.63 -31.29 6.75
C TYR A 892 19.37 -31.33 8.27
N ILE A 893 20.30 -31.89 9.04
CA ILE A 893 20.19 -31.99 10.51
C ILE A 893 20.01 -30.60 11.14
N LEU A 894 20.91 -29.67 10.84
CA LEU A 894 20.86 -28.31 11.39
C LEU A 894 19.62 -27.53 10.92
N GLY A 895 19.16 -27.78 9.69
CA GLY A 895 17.95 -27.18 9.15
C GLY A 895 16.71 -27.55 9.97
N GLU A 896 16.52 -28.84 10.22
CA GLU A 896 15.42 -29.35 11.06
C GLU A 896 15.57 -28.93 12.53
N MET A 897 16.79 -28.93 13.09
CA MET A 897 16.99 -28.39 14.44
C MET A 897 16.57 -26.92 14.54
N LEU A 898 16.94 -26.11 13.56
CA LEU A 898 16.58 -24.70 13.49
C LEU A 898 15.07 -24.49 13.40
N THR A 899 14.35 -25.30 12.61
CA THR A 899 12.89 -25.20 12.50
C THR A 899 12.23 -25.51 13.84
N TYR A 900 12.62 -26.58 14.52
CA TYR A 900 12.06 -26.98 15.82
C TYR A 900 12.40 -25.98 16.94
N ILE A 901 13.61 -25.44 16.97
CA ILE A 901 13.99 -24.38 17.92
C ILE A 901 13.11 -23.15 17.71
N ARG A 902 12.93 -22.70 16.45
CA ARG A 902 12.08 -21.54 16.13
C ARG A 902 10.61 -21.79 16.48
N LEU A 903 10.11 -22.99 16.24
CA LEU A 903 8.75 -23.38 16.63
C LEU A 903 8.59 -23.30 18.16
N GLY A 904 9.53 -23.85 18.93
CA GLY A 904 9.53 -23.76 20.39
C GLY A 904 9.57 -22.31 20.90
N GLN A 905 10.42 -21.46 20.31
CA GLN A 905 10.48 -20.03 20.63
C GLN A 905 9.16 -19.30 20.31
N LYS A 906 8.52 -19.62 19.18
CA LYS A 906 7.23 -19.03 18.78
C LYS A 906 6.12 -19.45 19.74
N LEU A 907 6.10 -20.71 20.17
CA LEU A 907 5.18 -21.21 21.19
C LEU A 907 5.36 -20.47 22.52
N ARG A 908 6.60 -20.30 22.99
CA ARG A 908 6.91 -19.52 24.19
C ARG A 908 6.35 -18.11 24.13
N LYS A 909 6.56 -17.39 23.01
CA LYS A 909 6.03 -16.04 22.81
C LYS A 909 4.50 -15.99 22.86
N LYS A 910 3.82 -16.97 22.25
CA LYS A 910 2.35 -17.05 22.30
C LYS A 910 1.84 -17.29 23.72
N VAL A 911 2.47 -18.20 24.46
CA VAL A 911 2.11 -18.51 25.85
C VAL A 911 2.33 -17.30 26.75
N SER A 912 3.45 -16.59 26.61
CA SER A 912 3.73 -15.40 27.42
C SER A 912 2.77 -14.24 27.14
N VAL A 913 2.39 -14.02 25.87
CA VAL A 913 1.38 -13.01 25.51
C VAL A 913 0.01 -13.37 26.09
N ARG A 914 -0.40 -14.64 25.99
CA ARG A 914 -1.68 -15.10 26.56
C ARG A 914 -1.72 -14.96 28.08
N ALA A 915 -0.63 -15.30 28.78
CA ALA A 915 -0.52 -15.14 30.23
C ALA A 915 -0.62 -13.66 30.65
N LYS A 916 0.08 -12.75 29.95
CA LYS A 916 -0.03 -11.30 30.19
C LYS A 916 -1.46 -10.77 29.97
N LEU A 917 -2.13 -11.21 28.90
CA LEU A 917 -3.53 -10.83 28.64
C LEU A 917 -4.48 -11.32 29.73
N GLN A 918 -4.29 -12.55 30.23
CA GLN A 918 -5.07 -13.09 31.34
C GLN A 918 -4.81 -12.33 32.65
N GLN A 919 -3.56 -11.98 32.93
CA GLN A 919 -3.20 -11.19 34.11
C GLN A 919 -3.79 -9.78 34.05
N ASN A 920 -3.73 -9.12 32.88
CA ASN A 920 -4.35 -7.82 32.67
C ASN A 920 -5.89 -7.87 32.79
N ARG A 921 -6.52 -8.95 32.31
CA ARG A 921 -7.96 -9.18 32.53
C ARG A 921 -8.27 -9.32 34.03
N ARG A 922 -7.53 -10.15 34.76
CA ARG A 922 -7.70 -10.31 36.22
C ARG A 922 -7.55 -8.99 36.98
N ARG A 923 -6.53 -8.18 36.64
CA ARG A 923 -6.34 -6.84 37.22
C ARG A 923 -7.48 -5.87 36.91
N ARG A 924 -8.06 -5.93 35.72
CA ARG A 924 -9.24 -5.10 35.39
C ARG A 924 -10.48 -5.52 36.16
N PHE A 925 -10.70 -6.82 36.32
CA PHE A 925 -11.81 -7.34 37.11
C PHE A 925 -11.64 -7.04 38.61
N SER A 926 -10.42 -7.11 39.15
CA SER A 926 -10.17 -6.72 40.56
C SER A 926 -10.30 -5.22 40.81
N ASN A 927 -10.00 -4.38 39.81
CA ASN A 927 -10.14 -2.93 39.94
C ASN A 927 -11.56 -2.42 39.65
N SER A 928 -12.44 -3.27 39.10
CA SER A 928 -13.87 -2.93 38.90
C SER A 928 -14.77 -3.45 40.02
N SER A 929 -14.20 -4.04 41.06
CA SER A 929 -14.89 -4.58 42.24
C SER A 929 -14.52 -3.84 43.53
N PHE A 930 -13.87 -2.67 43.39
CA PHE A 930 -13.61 -1.70 44.45
C PHE A 930 -14.37 -0.41 44.15
#